data_AF-F0G7C1-F1
#
_entry.id   AF-F0G7C1-F1
#
_cell.length_a   1.000
_cell.length_b   1.000
_cell.length_c   1.000
_cell.angle_alpha   90.00
_cell.angle_beta   90.00
_cell.angle_gamma   90.00
#
_symmetry.space_group_name_H-M   'P 1'
#
loop_
_entity.id
_entity.type
_entity.pdbx_description
1 polymer ?
#
loop_
_entity_poly.entity_id
_entity_poly.type
_entity_poly.pdbx_seq_one_letter_code
_entity_poly.pdbx_strand_id
1 'polypeptide(L)'
;NVELPIADTLVTVGRVGLNELADSPLLRDGFLFGLKGVVVDSTLTGTRSDGVQWVGSPILNLSGYVNLIPRTVDQLLTNGGTITLAGNDVMTAAGSSLNLNGGYVHYDGGIVNTTRLVDANGAIVPIGQASPYDTYVGVAGQFTETHPRWGVTKTWYNPLQNAGVYEGDYIVGGNAGTLNLFATQALVLDGDISAQSFAGSKQVQGNGEPSGGTFSLGSNAALTQGKTTSTSGDESLVILQPQAPQLDALAPGFGIATPLDSDALNALPDTDPDNLLAAHVVPVDTLNRGGFSKLSVIEDKMGGKGYVVADGTRLTLQPGGSITLATGILSPRPITVLGSLVVPSGTITLSTDGDIVVGPNALLSAAGQWVNNDTLAAAGTTPGGNHYVNGGSITLSASGGIDLQAGSVLDVSSGGQMLSNGGLLSSNGIPVGKGGNVSLIADANPLSYPVPPSDVNLKLDGTIQSDGFAGGGTLTLQTSGFQIGGDASSAPAWALVLPADFFARQGFGSYQLKAMFDASVAPDATVLVTQQNLIPNVPALQQAPSGANLTAGGLTSIGAIDAYHRQPTQIALIGGNYLWAGPNYLNLTGLSAGPVPTYPDATGRVLVGQGASIVTDPGGSIGLGSPAQVTVLGSLVAPGGAITLSADSQPNSPYAQSGQFDSGYTNAGKSVWIGSDAVLDGSGVALTNPLAAPVKTGTTTAMPVTGKVLPGGSVVLSDDSGYVVAQAGSRIDVSGTSANFDQMQANGTYASQPVWSDAGSITLAASNGLFLDGTLDAHAGAAQA
;
A
#
# COMPACT_ATOMS: atom_id res chain seq x y z
N ASN A 1 16.41 -27.27 -12.19
CA ASN A 1 15.03 -27.38 -12.70
C ASN A 1 14.63 -28.84 -12.72
N VAL A 2 13.36 -29.12 -12.47
CA VAL A 2 12.81 -30.48 -12.42
C VAL A 2 11.69 -30.59 -13.45
N GLU A 3 11.64 -31.68 -14.20
CA GLU A 3 10.61 -31.98 -15.20
C GLU A 3 9.71 -33.08 -14.65
N LEU A 4 8.40 -32.90 -14.73
CA LEU A 4 7.40 -33.87 -14.27
C LEU A 4 6.25 -33.95 -15.28
N PRO A 5 5.65 -35.13 -15.48
CA PRO A 5 4.42 -35.22 -16.23
C PRO A 5 3.28 -34.53 -15.46
N ILE A 6 2.31 -33.93 -16.18
CA ILE A 6 1.11 -33.35 -15.53
C ILE A 6 0.31 -34.38 -14.70
N ALA A 7 0.48 -35.67 -14.96
CA ALA A 7 -0.14 -36.73 -14.16
C ALA A 7 0.30 -36.69 -12.68
N ASP A 8 1.47 -36.13 -12.38
CA ASP A 8 2.00 -36.01 -11.00
C ASP A 8 1.25 -34.94 -10.19
N THR A 9 0.43 -34.09 -10.82
CA THR A 9 -0.48 -33.18 -10.10
C THR A 9 -1.77 -33.86 -9.65
N LEU A 10 -2.06 -35.06 -10.15
CA LEU A 10 -3.32 -35.75 -9.90
C LEU A 10 -3.26 -36.61 -8.66
N VAL A 11 -4.27 -36.50 -7.81
CA VAL A 11 -4.43 -37.28 -6.59
C VAL A 11 -5.62 -38.19 -6.71
N THR A 12 -5.42 -39.48 -6.44
CA THR A 12 -6.50 -40.46 -6.41
C THR A 12 -6.94 -40.75 -4.97
N VAL A 13 -8.18 -40.42 -4.66
CA VAL A 13 -8.85 -40.77 -3.41
C VAL A 13 -9.39 -42.19 -3.54
N GLY A 14 -8.80 -43.11 -2.80
CA GLY A 14 -9.16 -44.54 -2.87
C GLY A 14 -10.62 -44.83 -2.53
N ARG A 15 -11.19 -44.11 -1.55
CA ARG A 15 -12.62 -44.13 -1.20
C ARG A 15 -13.00 -42.84 -0.47
N VAL A 16 -14.11 -42.24 -0.86
CA VAL A 16 -14.74 -41.11 -0.16
C VAL A 16 -15.52 -41.62 1.05
N GLY A 17 -15.17 -41.18 2.25
CA GLY A 17 -15.83 -41.50 3.51
C GLY A 17 -16.33 -40.24 4.24
N LEU A 18 -16.64 -40.40 5.54
CA LEU A 18 -17.13 -39.29 6.37
C LEU A 18 -16.08 -38.21 6.62
N ASN A 19 -14.79 -38.57 6.62
CA ASN A 19 -13.70 -37.62 6.79
C ASN A 19 -13.52 -36.76 5.52
N GLU A 20 -13.56 -37.37 4.35
CA GLU A 20 -13.49 -36.64 3.08
C GLU A 20 -14.73 -35.77 2.86
N LEU A 21 -15.89 -36.13 3.42
CA LEU A 21 -17.12 -35.33 3.39
C LEU A 21 -17.31 -34.49 4.68
N ALA A 22 -16.26 -34.28 5.47
CA ALA A 22 -16.35 -33.54 6.72
C ALA A 22 -16.88 -32.12 6.49
N ASP A 23 -16.39 -31.45 5.45
CA ASP A 23 -16.70 -30.05 5.12
C ASP A 23 -17.92 -29.90 4.19
N SER A 24 -18.60 -31.01 3.87
CA SER A 24 -19.75 -31.04 2.94
C SER A 24 -20.89 -31.88 3.52
N PRO A 25 -21.55 -31.43 4.60
CA PRO A 25 -22.52 -32.24 5.34
C PRO A 25 -23.73 -32.67 4.49
N LEU A 26 -24.17 -31.83 3.54
CA LEU A 26 -25.29 -32.14 2.64
C LEU A 26 -25.01 -33.31 1.69
N LEU A 27 -23.74 -33.65 1.48
CA LEU A 27 -23.31 -34.70 0.56
C LEU A 27 -23.00 -36.04 1.26
N ARG A 28 -23.05 -36.08 2.61
CA ARG A 28 -22.67 -37.24 3.43
C ARG A 28 -23.54 -38.48 3.22
N ASP A 29 -24.83 -38.29 2.95
CA ASP A 29 -25.80 -39.36 2.72
C ASP A 29 -26.09 -39.58 1.21
N GLY A 30 -25.31 -38.92 0.34
CA GLY A 30 -25.50 -38.95 -1.12
C GLY A 30 -24.62 -39.97 -1.85
N PHE A 31 -24.68 -39.93 -3.19
CA PHE A 31 -23.91 -40.80 -4.09
C PHE A 31 -22.39 -40.81 -3.82
N LEU A 32 -21.84 -39.69 -3.36
CA LEU A 32 -20.41 -39.54 -3.11
C LEU A 32 -19.92 -40.42 -1.95
N PHE A 33 -20.79 -40.76 -0.99
CA PHE A 33 -20.39 -41.60 0.12
C PHE A 33 -20.09 -43.04 -0.32
N GLY A 34 -18.85 -43.46 -0.11
CA GLY A 34 -18.36 -44.76 -0.54
C GLY A 34 -17.89 -44.84 -1.99
N LEU A 35 -17.95 -43.73 -2.75
CA LEU A 35 -17.39 -43.64 -4.10
C LEU A 35 -15.88 -43.92 -4.06
N LYS A 36 -15.38 -44.70 -5.03
CA LYS A 36 -13.97 -45.13 -5.09
C LYS A 36 -13.28 -44.55 -6.32
N GLY A 37 -11.97 -44.34 -6.20
CA GLY A 37 -11.12 -43.92 -7.32
C GLY A 37 -11.44 -42.50 -7.82
N VAL A 38 -11.76 -41.58 -6.91
CA VAL A 38 -12.02 -40.18 -7.26
C VAL A 38 -10.68 -39.51 -7.54
N VAL A 39 -10.49 -38.98 -8.73
CA VAL A 39 -9.27 -38.30 -9.16
C VAL A 39 -9.51 -36.79 -9.14
N VAL A 40 -8.65 -36.06 -8.44
CA VAL A 40 -8.68 -34.60 -8.37
C VAL A 40 -7.34 -34.02 -8.81
N ASP A 41 -7.34 -32.77 -9.26
CA ASP A 41 -6.12 -32.01 -9.53
C ASP A 41 -5.70 -31.25 -8.27
N SER A 42 -4.57 -31.62 -7.67
CA SER A 42 -4.07 -31.02 -6.43
C SER A 42 -3.65 -29.56 -6.57
N THR A 43 -3.51 -29.03 -7.79
CA THR A 43 -3.18 -27.61 -8.01
C THR A 43 -4.37 -26.68 -7.85
N LEU A 44 -5.60 -27.22 -7.91
CA LEU A 44 -6.81 -26.44 -7.69
C LEU A 44 -6.96 -26.13 -6.20
N THR A 45 -7.08 -24.86 -5.85
CA THR A 45 -7.32 -24.41 -4.47
C THR A 45 -8.32 -23.26 -4.48
N GLY A 46 -8.95 -23.00 -3.33
CA GLY A 46 -9.81 -21.85 -3.18
C GLY A 46 -10.39 -21.73 -1.78
N THR A 47 -11.19 -20.70 -1.59
CA THR A 47 -12.00 -20.52 -0.38
C THR A 47 -13.46 -20.45 -0.80
N ARG A 48 -14.32 -21.27 -0.19
CA ARG A 48 -15.76 -21.26 -0.44
C ARG A 48 -16.41 -20.02 0.16
N SER A 49 -17.65 -19.75 -0.22
CA SER A 49 -18.45 -18.63 0.32
C SER A 49 -18.69 -18.70 1.84
N ASP A 50 -18.54 -19.88 2.44
CA ASP A 50 -18.64 -20.12 3.89
C ASP A 50 -17.30 -19.94 4.62
N GLY A 51 -16.23 -19.55 3.92
CA GLY A 51 -14.90 -19.33 4.47
C GLY A 51 -14.01 -20.57 4.55
N VAL A 52 -14.50 -21.75 4.14
CA VAL A 52 -13.70 -22.98 4.17
C VAL A 52 -12.71 -23.01 3.00
N GLN A 53 -11.43 -23.17 3.33
CA GLN A 53 -10.36 -23.40 2.36
C GLN A 53 -10.37 -24.85 1.88
N TRP A 54 -10.14 -25.04 0.59
CA TRP A 54 -10.13 -26.36 -0.03
C TRP A 54 -8.97 -26.50 -1.02
N VAL A 55 -8.59 -27.76 -1.26
CA VAL A 55 -7.61 -28.16 -2.28
C VAL A 55 -8.16 -29.37 -3.03
N GLY A 56 -7.96 -29.40 -4.35
CA GLY A 56 -8.46 -30.43 -5.26
C GLY A 56 -9.94 -30.34 -5.58
N SER A 57 -10.79 -30.22 -4.56
CA SER A 57 -12.24 -30.15 -4.72
C SER A 57 -12.92 -29.35 -3.60
N PRO A 58 -13.86 -28.43 -3.90
CA PRO A 58 -14.63 -27.71 -2.89
C PRO A 58 -15.57 -28.59 -2.07
N ILE A 59 -15.85 -29.82 -2.54
CA ILE A 59 -16.79 -30.74 -1.90
C ILE A 59 -16.09 -31.82 -1.06
N LEU A 60 -14.76 -31.91 -1.09
CA LEU A 60 -13.99 -32.92 -0.36
C LEU A 60 -12.86 -32.30 0.49
N ASN A 61 -12.66 -32.83 1.70
CA ASN A 61 -11.50 -32.51 2.54
C ASN A 61 -10.29 -33.35 2.12
N LEU A 62 -9.41 -32.78 1.28
CA LEU A 62 -8.30 -33.52 0.64
C LEU A 62 -6.90 -33.03 1.03
N SER A 63 -6.81 -32.10 1.98
CA SER A 63 -5.52 -31.52 2.43
C SER A 63 -4.51 -32.60 2.82
N GLY A 64 -4.94 -33.60 3.59
CA GLY A 64 -4.11 -34.75 3.98
C GLY A 64 -3.61 -35.58 2.81
N TYR A 65 -4.42 -35.76 1.76
CA TYR A 65 -4.03 -36.52 0.57
C TYR A 65 -2.98 -35.78 -0.26
N VAL A 66 -3.18 -34.47 -0.46
CA VAL A 66 -2.26 -33.62 -1.23
C VAL A 66 -0.92 -33.48 -0.51
N ASN A 67 -0.93 -33.39 0.83
CA ASN A 67 0.30 -33.33 1.63
C ASN A 67 1.11 -34.63 1.60
N LEU A 68 0.50 -35.75 1.20
CA LEU A 68 1.17 -37.04 1.06
C LEU A 68 1.74 -37.28 -0.34
N ILE A 69 1.55 -36.36 -1.30
CA ILE A 69 2.23 -36.46 -2.60
C ILE A 69 3.74 -36.46 -2.35
N PRO A 70 4.47 -37.54 -2.69
CA PRO A 70 5.91 -37.59 -2.50
C PRO A 70 6.59 -36.52 -3.35
N ARG A 71 7.51 -35.77 -2.74
CA ARG A 71 8.33 -34.79 -3.45
C ARG A 71 9.80 -35.15 -3.37
N THR A 72 10.53 -34.96 -4.47
CA THR A 72 11.98 -35.14 -4.46
C THR A 72 12.66 -33.95 -3.80
N VAL A 73 13.91 -34.12 -3.38
CA VAL A 73 14.73 -33.01 -2.85
C VAL A 73 14.84 -31.90 -3.90
N ASP A 74 15.01 -32.24 -5.17
CA ASP A 74 15.12 -31.25 -6.25
C ASP A 74 13.84 -30.44 -6.45
N GLN A 75 12.65 -31.04 -6.25
CA GLN A 75 11.37 -30.32 -6.28
C GLN A 75 11.23 -29.34 -5.09
N LEU A 76 11.92 -29.59 -3.99
CA LEU A 76 11.92 -28.73 -2.80
C LEU A 76 13.02 -27.66 -2.85
N LEU A 77 14.09 -27.88 -3.61
CA LEU A 77 15.22 -26.96 -3.79
C LEU A 77 15.07 -26.05 -5.02
N THR A 78 13.86 -25.54 -5.26
CA THR A 78 13.60 -24.58 -6.34
C THR A 78 13.90 -23.13 -5.95
N ASN A 79 14.01 -22.81 -4.66
CA ASN A 79 14.36 -21.46 -4.22
C ASN A 79 15.87 -21.21 -4.33
N GLY A 80 16.25 -19.99 -4.71
CA GLY A 80 17.62 -19.52 -4.74
C GLY A 80 18.24 -19.44 -3.34
N GLY A 81 19.55 -19.71 -3.26
CA GLY A 81 20.31 -19.70 -2.01
C GLY A 81 20.73 -18.30 -1.55
N THR A 82 21.56 -18.24 -0.50
CA THR A 82 22.18 -16.99 -0.02
C THR A 82 23.68 -17.01 -0.32
N ILE A 83 24.18 -15.94 -0.94
CA ILE A 83 25.63 -15.66 -1.03
C ILE A 83 25.92 -14.53 -0.05
N THR A 84 26.96 -14.68 0.76
CA THR A 84 27.44 -13.62 1.65
C THR A 84 28.92 -13.38 1.43
N LEU A 85 29.27 -12.16 1.04
CA LEU A 85 30.66 -11.72 0.87
C LEU A 85 30.96 -10.70 1.95
N ALA A 86 32.00 -10.97 2.73
CA ALA A 86 32.33 -10.20 3.91
C ALA A 86 33.86 -10.12 4.05
N GLY A 87 34.43 -8.91 4.04
CA GLY A 87 35.86 -8.69 4.23
C GLY A 87 36.21 -7.21 4.41
N ASN A 88 37.50 -6.90 4.49
CA ASN A 88 37.95 -5.51 4.37
C ASN A 88 37.67 -5.01 2.95
N ASP A 89 38.14 -5.79 1.97
CA ASP A 89 37.90 -5.59 0.56
C ASP A 89 36.95 -6.67 0.04
N VAL A 90 35.87 -6.27 -0.64
CA VAL A 90 34.96 -7.17 -1.34
C VAL A 90 34.94 -6.76 -2.81
N MET A 91 35.53 -7.59 -3.66
CA MET A 91 35.72 -7.28 -5.07
C MET A 91 35.29 -8.46 -5.95
N THR A 92 34.40 -8.21 -6.90
CA THR A 92 34.12 -9.10 -8.03
C THR A 92 34.68 -8.46 -9.29
N ALA A 93 35.47 -9.22 -10.05
CA ALA A 93 36.09 -8.74 -11.28
C ALA A 93 35.24 -9.10 -12.51
N ALA A 94 35.44 -8.36 -13.61
CA ALA A 94 34.87 -8.70 -14.91
C ALA A 94 35.08 -10.19 -15.26
N GLY A 95 34.00 -10.85 -15.69
CA GLY A 95 34.00 -12.28 -16.01
C GLY A 95 33.73 -13.23 -14.84
N SER A 96 33.66 -12.73 -13.60
CA SER A 96 33.12 -13.50 -12.47
C SER A 96 31.58 -13.50 -12.49
N SER A 97 30.95 -14.53 -11.88
CA SER A 97 29.50 -14.67 -11.85
C SER A 97 28.99 -15.11 -10.48
N LEU A 98 27.97 -14.41 -9.97
CA LEU A 98 27.20 -14.76 -8.78
C LEU A 98 25.77 -15.14 -9.19
N ASN A 99 25.42 -16.43 -9.03
CA ASN A 99 24.11 -16.95 -9.41
C ASN A 99 23.25 -17.25 -8.17
N LEU A 100 22.14 -16.52 -8.07
CA LEU A 100 21.12 -16.55 -7.02
C LEU A 100 19.74 -16.87 -7.62
N ASN A 101 19.67 -17.38 -8.86
CA ASN A 101 18.40 -17.59 -9.53
C ASN A 101 17.54 -18.64 -8.80
N GLY A 102 16.24 -18.42 -8.78
CA GLY A 102 15.26 -19.45 -8.47
C GLY A 102 15.18 -20.46 -9.60
N GLY A 103 15.10 -21.75 -9.27
CA GLY A 103 14.71 -22.80 -10.18
C GLY A 103 13.19 -22.90 -10.34
N TYR A 104 12.76 -23.86 -11.14
CA TYR A 104 11.35 -24.18 -11.32
C TYR A 104 11.12 -25.68 -11.51
N VAL A 105 9.88 -26.09 -11.26
CA VAL A 105 9.32 -27.38 -11.70
C VAL A 105 8.57 -27.12 -13.01
N HIS A 106 8.88 -27.85 -14.07
CA HIS A 106 8.18 -27.82 -15.36
C HIS A 106 7.26 -29.03 -15.43
N TYR A 107 5.96 -28.76 -15.56
CA TYR A 107 4.95 -29.78 -15.80
C TYR A 107 4.70 -29.90 -17.29
N ASP A 108 4.94 -31.09 -17.85
CA ASP A 108 4.72 -31.37 -19.27
C ASP A 108 3.23 -31.35 -19.62
N GLY A 109 2.89 -30.78 -20.77
CA GLY A 109 1.52 -30.73 -21.26
C GLY A 109 0.94 -32.13 -21.48
N GLY A 110 -0.32 -32.34 -21.11
CA GLY A 110 -0.96 -33.64 -21.16
C GLY A 110 -2.45 -33.61 -20.85
N ILE A 111 -3.07 -34.80 -20.83
CA ILE A 111 -4.50 -34.94 -20.54
C ILE A 111 -4.71 -35.01 -19.02
N VAL A 112 -5.42 -34.02 -18.48
CA VAL A 112 -5.87 -33.98 -17.08
C VAL A 112 -7.22 -34.70 -16.97
N ASN A 113 -7.18 -35.93 -16.45
CA ASN A 113 -8.35 -36.79 -16.27
C ASN A 113 -8.86 -36.75 -14.82
N THR A 114 -9.47 -35.64 -14.41
CA THR A 114 -10.18 -35.55 -13.13
C THR A 114 -11.57 -36.17 -13.19
N THR A 115 -12.09 -36.67 -12.08
CA THR A 115 -13.48 -37.17 -11.99
C THR A 115 -14.48 -36.07 -12.37
N ARG A 116 -15.48 -36.43 -13.16
CA ARG A 116 -16.61 -35.55 -13.52
C ARG A 116 -17.89 -36.15 -12.97
N LEU A 117 -18.66 -35.35 -12.24
CA LEU A 117 -19.92 -35.75 -11.64
C LEU A 117 -21.09 -35.41 -12.56
N VAL A 118 -22.22 -36.07 -12.33
CA VAL A 118 -23.52 -35.71 -12.91
C VAL A 118 -24.38 -35.17 -11.78
N ASP A 119 -24.81 -33.91 -11.89
CA ASP A 119 -25.76 -33.33 -10.94
C ASP A 119 -27.18 -33.88 -11.16
N ALA A 120 -28.10 -33.58 -10.24
CA ALA A 120 -29.49 -34.03 -10.33
C ALA A 120 -30.25 -33.48 -11.56
N ASN A 121 -29.73 -32.42 -12.20
CA ASN A 121 -30.29 -31.84 -13.43
C ASN A 121 -29.70 -32.47 -14.71
N GLY A 122 -28.73 -33.38 -14.58
CA GLY A 122 -28.06 -34.05 -15.69
C GLY A 122 -26.86 -33.29 -16.26
N ALA A 123 -26.41 -32.21 -15.63
CA ALA A 123 -25.23 -31.47 -16.04
C ALA A 123 -23.94 -32.19 -15.61
N ILE A 124 -22.92 -32.15 -16.47
CA ILE A 124 -21.60 -32.72 -16.18
C ILE A 124 -20.73 -31.66 -15.51
N VAL A 125 -20.37 -31.90 -14.25
CA VAL A 125 -19.62 -30.96 -13.41
C VAL A 125 -18.25 -31.56 -13.06
N PRO A 126 -17.11 -30.93 -13.41
CA PRO A 126 -15.80 -31.36 -12.93
C PRO A 126 -15.73 -31.33 -11.40
N ILE A 127 -15.10 -32.34 -10.79
CA ILE A 127 -15.02 -32.46 -9.32
C ILE A 127 -14.35 -31.24 -8.65
N GLY A 128 -13.43 -30.57 -9.35
CA GLY A 128 -12.77 -29.34 -8.87
C GLY A 128 -13.64 -28.08 -8.91
N GLN A 129 -14.80 -28.13 -9.57
CA GLN A 129 -15.78 -27.03 -9.67
C GLN A 129 -17.14 -27.40 -9.04
N ALA A 130 -17.23 -28.56 -8.39
CA ALA A 130 -18.45 -29.03 -7.77
C ALA A 130 -18.81 -28.14 -6.55
N SER A 131 -20.11 -27.88 -6.39
CA SER A 131 -20.69 -27.10 -5.30
C SER A 131 -21.12 -28.01 -4.16
N PRO A 132 -20.87 -27.64 -2.89
CA PRO A 132 -21.35 -28.39 -1.73
C PRO A 132 -22.88 -28.29 -1.54
N TYR A 133 -23.55 -27.42 -2.30
CA TYR A 133 -24.99 -27.19 -2.24
C TYR A 133 -25.78 -27.96 -3.31
N ASP A 134 -25.10 -28.58 -4.27
CA ASP A 134 -25.73 -29.37 -5.32
C ASP A 134 -25.93 -30.83 -4.87
N THR A 135 -26.80 -31.55 -5.56
CA THR A 135 -26.96 -33.00 -5.39
C THR A 135 -26.36 -33.72 -6.59
N TYR A 136 -25.43 -34.64 -6.34
CA TYR A 136 -24.80 -35.47 -7.37
C TYR A 136 -25.37 -36.88 -7.37
N VAL A 137 -25.62 -37.42 -8.56
CA VAL A 137 -26.31 -38.71 -8.76
C VAL A 137 -25.47 -39.75 -9.48
N GLY A 138 -24.29 -39.37 -10.01
CA GLY A 138 -23.41 -40.29 -10.71
C GLY A 138 -22.07 -39.67 -11.11
N VAL A 139 -21.20 -40.51 -11.70
CA VAL A 139 -19.99 -40.08 -12.42
C VAL A 139 -20.30 -40.06 -13.91
N ALA A 140 -19.87 -39.01 -14.61
CA ALA A 140 -20.16 -38.82 -16.02
C ALA A 140 -19.55 -39.94 -16.88
N GLY A 141 -20.35 -40.45 -17.82
CA GLY A 141 -19.96 -41.57 -18.67
C GLY A 141 -19.82 -42.91 -17.95
N GLN A 142 -20.05 -43.01 -16.64
CA GLN A 142 -19.97 -44.27 -15.90
C GLN A 142 -21.33 -44.99 -15.89
N PHE A 143 -21.35 -46.25 -16.34
CA PHE A 143 -22.49 -47.15 -16.20
C PHE A 143 -22.09 -48.31 -15.28
N THR A 144 -22.88 -48.56 -14.23
CA THR A 144 -22.58 -49.61 -13.24
C THR A 144 -23.73 -50.61 -13.17
N GLU A 145 -23.45 -51.87 -13.47
CA GLU A 145 -24.37 -52.99 -13.28
C GLU A 145 -23.93 -53.81 -12.06
N THR A 146 -24.78 -53.87 -11.05
CA THR A 146 -24.52 -54.67 -9.85
C THR A 146 -25.32 -55.97 -9.94
N HIS A 147 -24.67 -57.08 -9.62
CA HIS A 147 -25.24 -58.43 -9.60
C HIS A 147 -25.28 -58.95 -8.15
N PRO A 148 -26.30 -58.58 -7.34
CA PRO A 148 -26.29 -58.76 -5.87
C PRO A 148 -26.21 -60.22 -5.45
N ARG A 149 -26.79 -61.12 -6.24
CA ARG A 149 -26.78 -62.58 -6.00
C ARG A 149 -25.38 -63.20 -6.12
N TRP A 150 -24.49 -62.57 -6.88
CA TRP A 150 -23.16 -63.10 -7.20
C TRP A 150 -22.02 -62.23 -6.62
N GLY A 151 -22.35 -61.09 -5.99
CA GLY A 151 -21.35 -60.16 -5.46
C GLY A 151 -20.46 -59.51 -6.52
N VAL A 152 -20.89 -59.48 -7.78
CA VAL A 152 -20.12 -58.92 -8.90
C VAL A 152 -20.67 -57.56 -9.30
N THR A 153 -19.82 -56.56 -9.46
CA THR A 153 -20.17 -55.25 -10.02
C THR A 153 -19.35 -55.03 -11.29
N LYS A 154 -20.03 -54.75 -12.40
CA LYS A 154 -19.41 -54.38 -13.67
C LYS A 154 -19.57 -52.89 -13.89
N THR A 155 -18.49 -52.23 -14.28
CA THR A 155 -18.48 -50.79 -14.55
C THR A 155 -17.93 -50.56 -15.95
N TRP A 156 -18.63 -49.75 -16.75
CA TRP A 156 -18.22 -49.32 -18.08
C TRP A 156 -18.12 -47.81 -18.11
N TYR A 157 -17.22 -47.30 -18.95
CA TYR A 157 -17.00 -45.86 -19.13
C TYR A 157 -17.20 -45.47 -20.59
N ASN A 158 -17.94 -44.38 -20.83
CA ASN A 158 -18.03 -43.73 -22.13
C ASN A 158 -16.87 -42.72 -22.28
N PRO A 159 -15.88 -43.00 -23.13
CA PRO A 159 -14.70 -42.14 -23.28
C PRO A 159 -15.03 -40.75 -23.86
N LEU A 160 -16.18 -40.56 -24.53
CA LEU A 160 -16.58 -39.25 -25.06
C LEU A 160 -17.15 -38.32 -23.97
N GLN A 161 -17.70 -38.86 -22.90
CA GLN A 161 -18.25 -38.09 -21.77
C GLN A 161 -17.27 -38.01 -20.58
N ASN A 162 -16.29 -38.92 -20.55
CA ASN A 162 -15.25 -39.01 -19.52
C ASN A 162 -13.85 -38.63 -20.07
N ALA A 163 -13.78 -37.93 -21.21
CA ALA A 163 -12.51 -37.42 -21.73
C ALA A 163 -11.99 -36.30 -20.81
N GLY A 164 -10.72 -36.42 -20.41
CA GLY A 164 -10.00 -35.35 -19.73
C GLY A 164 -9.76 -34.15 -20.63
N VAL A 165 -9.39 -33.05 -20.01
CA VAL A 165 -9.07 -31.80 -20.71
C VAL A 165 -7.58 -31.80 -21.00
N TYR A 166 -7.19 -31.45 -22.22
CA TYR A 166 -5.78 -31.19 -22.51
C TYR A 166 -5.37 -29.89 -21.84
N GLU A 167 -4.28 -29.95 -21.09
CA GLU A 167 -3.65 -28.78 -20.51
C GLU A 167 -2.25 -28.65 -21.10
N GLY A 168 -1.89 -27.41 -21.49
CA GLY A 168 -0.55 -27.11 -21.97
C GLY A 168 0.49 -27.28 -20.86
N ASP A 169 1.76 -27.28 -21.25
CA ASP A 169 2.85 -27.28 -20.28
C ASP A 169 2.89 -25.96 -19.51
N TYR A 170 3.39 -26.00 -18.28
CA TYR A 170 3.58 -24.82 -17.45
C TYR A 170 4.67 -25.04 -16.41
N ILE A 171 5.22 -23.95 -15.89
CA ILE A 171 6.20 -24.01 -14.81
C ILE A 171 5.60 -23.58 -13.47
N VAL A 172 6.23 -23.99 -12.38
CA VAL A 172 6.03 -23.47 -11.03
C VAL A 172 7.40 -23.07 -10.50
N GLY A 173 7.67 -21.76 -10.48
CA GLY A 173 8.95 -21.20 -10.07
C GLY A 173 9.08 -20.98 -8.57
N GLY A 174 10.31 -21.13 -8.09
CA GLY A 174 10.74 -20.72 -6.76
C GLY A 174 11.27 -19.29 -6.72
N ASN A 175 11.36 -18.75 -5.51
CA ASN A 175 11.92 -17.43 -5.25
C ASN A 175 13.41 -17.38 -5.60
N ALA A 176 13.90 -16.21 -6.00
CA ALA A 176 15.32 -15.99 -6.12
C ALA A 176 16.00 -15.79 -4.74
N GLY A 177 17.33 -15.84 -4.76
CA GLY A 177 18.19 -15.83 -3.60
C GLY A 177 18.54 -14.44 -3.06
N THR A 178 19.47 -14.42 -2.11
CA THR A 178 19.93 -13.20 -1.42
C THR A 178 21.44 -13.01 -1.59
N LEU A 179 21.87 -11.80 -1.95
CA LEU A 179 23.24 -11.35 -1.92
C LEU A 179 23.45 -10.41 -0.73
N ASN A 180 24.26 -10.82 0.24
CA ASN A 180 24.69 -9.98 1.35
C ASN A 180 26.13 -9.55 1.15
N LEU A 181 26.39 -8.26 1.26
CA LEU A 181 27.70 -7.65 1.08
C LEU A 181 28.08 -6.84 2.32
N PHE A 182 29.32 -7.02 2.76
CA PHE A 182 29.91 -6.22 3.80
C PHE A 182 31.39 -5.99 3.52
N ALA A 183 31.73 -4.75 3.16
CA ALA A 183 33.11 -4.29 2.98
C ALA A 183 33.37 -3.18 4.01
N THR A 184 34.54 -3.19 4.65
CA THR A 184 34.93 -2.10 5.58
C THR A 184 35.89 -1.09 4.95
N GLN A 185 36.50 -1.42 3.82
CA GLN A 185 37.48 -0.58 3.15
C GLN A 185 37.15 -0.32 1.68
N ALA A 186 36.98 -1.37 0.87
CA ALA A 186 36.68 -1.22 -0.55
C ALA A 186 35.62 -2.22 -1.04
N LEU A 187 34.68 -1.72 -1.84
CA LEU A 187 33.65 -2.51 -2.52
C LEU A 187 33.71 -2.29 -4.03
N VAL A 188 33.94 -3.36 -4.79
CA VAL A 188 33.82 -3.35 -6.25
C VAL A 188 32.98 -4.51 -6.74
N LEU A 189 31.96 -4.22 -7.55
CA LEU A 189 31.01 -5.20 -8.06
C LEU A 189 31.02 -5.23 -9.60
N ASP A 190 32.17 -5.56 -10.18
CA ASP A 190 32.42 -5.59 -11.63
C ASP A 190 32.13 -6.97 -12.27
N GLY A 191 31.63 -7.93 -11.48
CA GLY A 191 31.14 -9.22 -11.97
C GLY A 191 29.66 -9.23 -12.37
N ASP A 192 29.23 -10.29 -13.06
CA ASP A 192 27.82 -10.53 -13.35
C ASP A 192 27.08 -11.07 -12.10
N ILE A 193 25.88 -10.54 -11.85
CA ILE A 193 25.02 -10.97 -10.75
C ILE A 193 23.63 -11.28 -11.29
N SER A 194 23.13 -12.50 -11.06
CA SER A 194 21.78 -12.91 -11.45
C SER A 194 21.00 -13.44 -10.25
N ALA A 195 19.79 -12.94 -10.05
CA ALA A 195 18.85 -13.33 -9.00
C ALA A 195 17.41 -13.34 -9.56
N GLN A 196 17.23 -14.03 -10.68
CA GLN A 196 15.97 -14.12 -11.42
C GLN A 196 15.00 -15.12 -10.79
N SER A 197 13.71 -14.82 -10.83
CA SER A 197 12.62 -15.75 -10.53
C SER A 197 11.75 -15.95 -11.77
N PHE A 198 11.18 -17.14 -11.94
CA PHE A 198 10.43 -17.52 -13.14
C PHE A 198 8.99 -17.90 -12.78
N ALA A 199 8.07 -16.95 -12.90
CA ALA A 199 6.66 -17.21 -12.64
C ALA A 199 6.00 -18.02 -13.77
N GLY A 200 5.27 -19.08 -13.43
CA GLY A 200 4.40 -19.76 -14.38
C GLY A 200 3.08 -19.05 -14.62
N SER A 201 2.41 -19.37 -15.74
CA SER A 201 1.10 -18.80 -16.09
C SER A 201 0.06 -18.95 -14.99
N LYS A 202 0.02 -20.11 -14.32
CA LYS A 202 -0.87 -20.36 -13.17
C LYS A 202 -0.50 -19.52 -11.94
N GLN A 203 0.79 -19.32 -11.66
CA GLN A 203 1.23 -18.45 -10.56
C GLN A 203 0.83 -16.99 -10.83
N VAL A 204 0.99 -16.53 -12.07
CA VAL A 204 0.61 -15.17 -12.48
C VAL A 204 -0.91 -14.95 -12.37
N GLN A 205 -1.71 -15.92 -12.80
CA GLN A 205 -3.18 -15.84 -12.71
C GLN A 205 -3.68 -15.97 -11.27
N GLY A 206 -2.98 -16.74 -10.44
CA GLY A 206 -3.31 -16.99 -9.03
C GLY A 206 -2.74 -15.99 -8.05
N ASN A 207 -2.01 -14.95 -8.50
CA ASN A 207 -1.30 -13.98 -7.66
C ASN A 207 -0.28 -14.65 -6.71
N GLY A 208 0.46 -15.63 -7.21
CA GLY A 208 1.42 -16.46 -6.47
C GLY A 208 2.81 -16.47 -7.11
N GLU A 209 3.20 -15.39 -7.78
CA GLU A 209 4.50 -15.25 -8.43
C GLU A 209 5.67 -15.34 -7.43
N PRO A 210 6.76 -16.02 -7.80
CA PRO A 210 7.96 -16.05 -6.98
C PRO A 210 8.64 -14.67 -6.95
N SER A 211 9.12 -14.29 -5.77
CA SER A 211 9.85 -13.04 -5.56
C SER A 211 11.22 -13.06 -6.24
N GLY A 212 11.61 -11.93 -6.84
CA GLY A 212 12.96 -11.69 -7.34
C GLY A 212 13.99 -11.56 -6.20
N GLY A 213 15.27 -11.43 -6.55
CA GLY A 213 16.36 -11.48 -5.58
C GLY A 213 16.38 -10.35 -4.54
N THR A 214 17.15 -10.55 -3.47
CA THR A 214 17.46 -9.51 -2.48
C THR A 214 18.93 -9.12 -2.55
N PHE A 215 19.21 -7.83 -2.72
CA PHE A 215 20.54 -7.24 -2.58
C PHE A 215 20.61 -6.50 -1.24
N SER A 216 21.62 -6.81 -0.44
CA SER A 216 21.83 -6.19 0.86
C SER A 216 23.28 -5.75 1.02
N LEU A 217 23.50 -4.47 1.35
CA LEU A 217 24.82 -3.89 1.63
C LEU A 217 24.83 -3.25 3.02
N GLY A 218 25.89 -3.50 3.79
CA GLY A 218 26.10 -2.96 5.13
C GLY A 218 25.33 -3.68 6.24
N SER A 219 24.24 -4.37 5.91
CA SER A 219 23.52 -5.24 6.84
C SER A 219 24.40 -6.38 7.35
N ASN A 220 24.38 -6.66 8.67
CA ASN A 220 25.10 -7.76 9.34
C ASN A 220 26.65 -7.63 9.43
N ALA A 221 27.13 -6.50 9.96
CA ALA A 221 28.55 -6.26 10.28
C ALA A 221 29.24 -7.32 11.17
N ALA A 222 28.47 -8.18 11.85
CA ALA A 222 28.99 -9.23 12.72
C ALA A 222 29.78 -10.33 11.97
N LEU A 223 29.67 -10.42 10.64
CA LEU A 223 30.28 -11.49 9.85
C LEU A 223 31.77 -11.32 9.55
N THR A 224 32.32 -10.10 9.67
CA THR A 224 33.73 -9.80 9.32
C THR A 224 34.65 -9.60 10.51
N GLN A 225 34.15 -9.15 11.67
CA GLN A 225 35.02 -8.52 12.67
C GLN A 225 35.04 -9.18 14.06
N GLY A 226 34.34 -10.30 14.25
CA GLY A 226 34.20 -10.92 15.58
C GLY A 226 33.36 -10.09 16.55
N LYS A 227 33.11 -10.61 17.76
CA LYS A 227 32.07 -10.14 18.71
C LYS A 227 32.29 -8.73 19.32
N THR A 228 33.34 -8.00 18.94
CA THR A 228 33.84 -6.82 19.70
C THR A 228 33.93 -5.50 18.95
N THR A 229 33.46 -5.37 17.69
CA THR A 229 33.44 -4.07 16.99
C THR A 229 32.07 -3.39 17.04
N SER A 230 32.06 -2.06 17.00
CA SER A 230 30.88 -1.18 17.10
C SER A 230 30.24 -0.82 15.75
N THR A 231 30.82 -1.29 14.64
CA THR A 231 30.32 -1.02 13.28
C THR A 231 28.97 -1.69 13.08
N SER A 232 27.96 -0.94 12.68
CA SER A 232 26.58 -1.39 12.48
C SER A 232 26.12 -1.36 11.03
N GLY A 233 26.95 -0.87 10.11
CA GLY A 233 26.61 -0.70 8.70
C GLY A 233 27.83 -0.31 7.84
N ASP A 234 27.56 0.18 6.63
CA ASP A 234 28.57 0.71 5.70
C ASP A 234 29.10 2.08 6.17
N GLU A 235 30.42 2.28 6.15
CA GLU A 235 31.05 3.53 6.61
C GLU A 235 31.43 4.49 5.47
N SER A 236 31.28 4.06 4.21
CA SER A 236 31.67 4.80 3.01
C SER A 236 30.52 5.64 2.47
N LEU A 237 30.80 6.55 1.53
CA LEU A 237 29.76 7.16 0.72
C LEU A 237 29.19 6.10 -0.22
N VAL A 238 27.89 5.83 -0.16
CA VAL A 238 27.28 4.88 -1.10
C VAL A 238 26.73 5.62 -2.32
N ILE A 239 27.23 5.25 -3.50
CA ILE A 239 26.82 5.81 -4.79
C ILE A 239 26.07 4.74 -5.60
N LEU A 240 24.81 5.00 -5.92
CA LEU A 240 24.05 4.24 -6.91
C LEU A 240 24.30 4.88 -8.27
N GLN A 241 24.92 4.13 -9.19
CA GLN A 241 25.21 4.58 -10.55
C GLN A 241 25.14 3.39 -11.54
N PRO A 242 25.08 3.63 -12.86
CA PRO A 242 24.88 2.55 -13.83
C PRO A 242 25.94 1.44 -13.76
N GLN A 243 27.22 1.82 -13.69
CA GLN A 243 28.36 0.91 -13.79
C GLN A 243 29.23 0.93 -12.52
N ALA A 244 29.83 -0.21 -12.18
CA ALA A 244 30.84 -0.29 -11.12
C ALA A 244 32.17 0.32 -11.58
N PRO A 245 33.02 0.79 -10.66
CA PRO A 245 34.42 1.09 -10.94
C PRO A 245 35.11 -0.11 -11.58
N GLN A 246 35.87 0.13 -12.65
CA GLN A 246 36.52 -0.93 -13.42
C GLN A 246 37.92 -1.19 -12.86
N LEU A 247 38.12 -2.36 -12.24
CA LEU A 247 39.38 -2.70 -11.56
C LEU A 247 40.60 -2.62 -12.50
N ASP A 248 40.44 -3.09 -13.75
CA ASP A 248 41.50 -3.05 -14.76
C ASP A 248 41.85 -1.64 -15.23
N ALA A 249 40.91 -0.69 -15.12
CA ALA A 249 41.17 0.71 -15.43
C ALA A 249 41.90 1.43 -14.29
N LEU A 250 41.57 1.08 -13.04
CA LEU A 250 42.20 1.62 -11.83
C LEU A 250 43.62 1.05 -11.64
N ALA A 251 43.82 -0.22 -11.95
CA ALA A 251 45.10 -0.90 -11.87
C ALA A 251 45.22 -1.97 -12.98
N PRO A 252 45.88 -1.67 -14.11
CA PRO A 252 46.04 -2.64 -15.20
C PRO A 252 46.67 -3.96 -14.74
N GLY A 253 45.99 -5.08 -15.03
CA GLY A 253 46.43 -6.41 -14.55
C GLY A 253 46.11 -6.65 -13.08
N PHE A 254 45.01 -6.07 -12.60
CA PHE A 254 44.56 -6.24 -11.23
C PHE A 254 44.33 -7.72 -10.91
N GLY A 255 44.73 -8.15 -9.72
CA GLY A 255 44.59 -9.51 -9.26
C GLY A 255 44.81 -9.61 -7.76
N ILE A 256 44.68 -10.80 -7.19
CA ILE A 256 44.70 -11.02 -5.74
C ILE A 256 45.98 -10.52 -5.03
N ALA A 257 47.08 -10.36 -5.76
CA ALA A 257 48.36 -9.88 -5.22
C ALA A 257 48.63 -8.40 -5.53
N THR A 258 47.73 -7.72 -6.24
CA THR A 258 47.89 -6.30 -6.61
C THR A 258 47.31 -5.44 -5.48
N PRO A 259 48.15 -4.67 -4.75
CA PRO A 259 47.64 -3.77 -3.72
C PRO A 259 46.91 -2.58 -4.35
N LEU A 260 45.90 -2.05 -3.66
CA LEU A 260 45.31 -0.76 -4.00
C LEU A 260 46.34 0.36 -3.78
N ASP A 261 46.52 1.25 -4.76
CA ASP A 261 47.36 2.43 -4.61
C ASP A 261 46.63 3.49 -3.78
N SER A 262 46.87 3.46 -2.47
CA SER A 262 46.21 4.37 -1.54
C SER A 262 46.56 5.84 -1.78
N ASP A 263 47.75 6.16 -2.29
CA ASP A 263 48.15 7.54 -2.54
C ASP A 263 47.39 8.11 -3.75
N ALA A 264 47.24 7.31 -4.80
CA ALA A 264 46.43 7.67 -5.96
C ALA A 264 44.94 7.81 -5.63
N LEU A 265 44.37 6.87 -4.86
CA LEU A 265 42.96 6.89 -4.49
C LEU A 265 42.64 8.06 -3.54
N ASN A 266 43.48 8.33 -2.53
CA ASN A 266 43.30 9.48 -1.63
C ASN A 266 43.52 10.84 -2.31
N ALA A 267 44.08 10.88 -3.53
CA ALA A 267 44.17 12.10 -4.32
C ALA A 267 42.87 12.43 -5.06
N LEU A 268 41.96 11.45 -5.23
CA LEU A 268 40.62 11.67 -5.76
C LEU A 268 39.71 12.26 -4.67
N PRO A 269 38.70 13.06 -5.03
CA PRO A 269 37.68 13.50 -4.09
C PRO A 269 36.98 12.31 -3.40
N ASP A 270 36.56 12.46 -2.14
CA ASP A 270 35.79 11.43 -1.42
C ASP A 270 34.44 11.11 -2.08
N THR A 271 33.96 12.00 -2.95
CA THR A 271 32.72 11.83 -3.73
C THR A 271 32.94 11.19 -5.10
N ASP A 272 34.20 10.92 -5.48
CA ASP A 272 34.53 10.28 -6.74
C ASP A 272 34.23 8.78 -6.65
N PRO A 273 33.40 8.21 -7.55
CA PRO A 273 33.09 6.78 -7.51
C PRO A 273 34.31 5.87 -7.73
N ASP A 274 35.39 6.38 -8.35
CA ASP A 274 36.64 5.63 -8.53
C ASP A 274 37.54 5.68 -7.29
N ASN A 275 37.23 6.50 -6.29
CA ASN A 275 37.90 6.49 -4.99
C ASN A 275 37.41 5.34 -4.11
N LEU A 276 37.95 4.14 -4.37
CA LEU A 276 37.56 2.90 -3.69
C LEU A 276 37.74 2.91 -2.16
N LEU A 277 38.48 3.88 -1.60
CA LEU A 277 38.70 4.01 -0.15
C LEU A 277 37.68 4.93 0.53
N ALA A 278 36.89 5.67 -0.25
CA ALA A 278 35.91 6.64 0.25
C ALA A 278 34.48 6.35 -0.24
N ALA A 279 34.33 5.75 -1.41
CA ALA A 279 33.05 5.48 -2.04
C ALA A 279 32.84 3.98 -2.31
N HIS A 280 31.63 3.51 -2.01
CA HIS A 280 31.13 2.20 -2.38
C HIS A 280 30.06 2.34 -3.46
N VAL A 281 30.28 1.71 -4.61
CA VAL A 281 29.35 1.78 -5.74
C VAL A 281 28.41 0.59 -5.78
N VAL A 282 27.11 0.86 -5.88
CA VAL A 282 26.07 -0.12 -6.22
C VAL A 282 25.79 -0.03 -7.73
N PRO A 283 26.20 -1.03 -8.55
CA PRO A 283 26.06 -0.99 -10.01
C PRO A 283 24.62 -1.31 -10.44
N VAL A 284 23.87 -0.26 -10.76
CA VAL A 284 22.45 -0.34 -11.03
C VAL A 284 22.11 -1.15 -12.28
N ASP A 285 22.94 -1.10 -13.34
CA ASP A 285 22.67 -1.89 -14.55
C ASP A 285 22.83 -3.40 -14.31
N THR A 286 23.72 -3.78 -13.40
CA THR A 286 23.87 -5.18 -12.96
C THR A 286 22.64 -5.63 -12.17
N LEU A 287 22.13 -4.80 -11.25
CA LEU A 287 20.93 -5.12 -10.49
C LEU A 287 19.67 -5.19 -11.38
N ASN A 288 19.52 -4.28 -12.34
CA ASN A 288 18.41 -4.28 -13.30
C ASN A 288 18.35 -5.57 -14.13
N ARG A 289 19.52 -6.03 -14.64
CA ARG A 289 19.62 -7.30 -15.37
C ARG A 289 19.47 -8.52 -14.47
N GLY A 290 19.79 -8.37 -13.18
CA GLY A 290 19.80 -9.44 -12.20
C GLY A 290 18.42 -9.94 -11.79
N GLY A 291 17.34 -9.17 -11.93
CA GLY A 291 15.99 -9.59 -11.52
C GLY A 291 15.71 -9.41 -10.02
N PHE A 292 16.37 -8.45 -9.38
CA PHE A 292 16.15 -8.13 -7.97
C PHE A 292 14.74 -7.55 -7.72
N SER A 293 14.15 -7.95 -6.61
CA SER A 293 12.92 -7.35 -6.06
C SER A 293 13.20 -6.47 -4.85
N LYS A 294 14.34 -6.66 -4.17
CA LYS A 294 14.69 -5.89 -2.97
C LYS A 294 16.11 -5.35 -3.03
N LEU A 295 16.25 -4.07 -2.69
CA LEU A 295 17.51 -3.40 -2.38
C LEU A 295 17.44 -2.88 -0.94
N SER A 296 18.41 -3.24 -0.10
CA SER A 296 18.59 -2.67 1.23
C SER A 296 20.04 -2.23 1.40
N VAL A 297 20.26 -0.95 1.60
CA VAL A 297 21.57 -0.42 1.98
C VAL A 297 21.47 0.31 3.30
N ILE A 298 22.29 -0.11 4.27
CA ILE A 298 22.29 0.42 5.63
C ILE A 298 23.69 0.89 5.97
N GLU A 299 23.83 2.18 6.25
CA GLU A 299 25.08 2.77 6.71
C GLU A 299 25.29 2.59 8.22
N ASP A 300 26.54 2.76 8.63
CA ASP A 300 26.96 2.76 10.01
C ASP A 300 26.31 3.90 10.80
N LYS A 301 26.00 3.63 12.07
CA LYS A 301 25.36 4.58 12.99
C LYS A 301 26.12 5.89 13.15
N MET A 302 27.45 5.85 13.10
CA MET A 302 28.34 6.98 13.35
C MET A 302 29.27 7.30 12.18
N GLY A 303 29.73 6.27 11.46
CA GLY A 303 30.78 6.35 10.46
C GLY A 303 30.32 6.69 9.04
N GLY A 304 29.06 6.43 8.70
CA GLY A 304 28.50 6.61 7.35
C GLY A 304 28.68 8.02 6.77
N LYS A 305 28.65 8.14 5.44
CA LYS A 305 28.91 9.40 4.71
C LYS A 305 27.72 9.90 3.88
N GLY A 306 26.66 9.11 3.74
CA GLY A 306 25.43 9.43 3.04
C GLY A 306 25.25 8.64 1.74
N TYR A 307 24.21 9.02 1.00
CA TYR A 307 23.83 8.34 -0.23
C TYR A 307 23.73 9.32 -1.41
N VAL A 308 24.18 8.87 -2.58
CA VAL A 308 23.93 9.56 -3.86
C VAL A 308 23.35 8.59 -4.86
N VAL A 309 22.16 8.89 -5.37
CA VAL A 309 21.65 8.26 -6.61
C VAL A 309 22.01 9.19 -7.75
N ALA A 310 23.06 8.84 -8.49
CA ALA A 310 23.66 9.70 -9.50
C ALA A 310 22.67 10.03 -10.64
N ASP A 311 22.86 11.18 -11.28
CA ASP A 311 22.07 11.55 -12.46
C ASP A 311 22.27 10.52 -13.59
N GLY A 312 21.24 10.33 -14.42
CA GLY A 312 21.21 9.28 -15.45
C GLY A 312 21.06 7.84 -14.93
N THR A 313 21.04 7.63 -13.62
CA THR A 313 20.79 6.32 -13.00
C THR A 313 19.32 5.98 -13.04
N ARG A 314 18.96 4.73 -13.38
CA ARG A 314 17.59 4.22 -13.25
C ARG A 314 17.60 2.82 -12.66
N LEU A 315 17.30 2.70 -11.37
CA LEU A 315 17.06 1.41 -10.72
C LEU A 315 15.60 1.02 -10.87
N THR A 316 15.34 -0.15 -11.46
CA THR A 316 14.01 -0.74 -11.58
C THR A 316 14.01 -2.12 -10.92
N LEU A 317 13.26 -2.28 -9.84
CA LEU A 317 13.06 -3.58 -9.19
C LEU A 317 11.76 -4.23 -9.62
N GLN A 318 11.64 -5.52 -9.37
CA GLN A 318 10.42 -6.28 -9.64
C GLN A 318 9.22 -5.71 -8.86
N PRO A 319 7.99 -5.84 -9.41
CA PRO A 319 6.78 -5.36 -8.74
C PRO A 319 6.57 -5.93 -7.34
N GLY A 320 5.97 -5.15 -6.44
CA GLY A 320 5.79 -5.51 -5.02
C GLY A 320 7.09 -5.51 -4.21
N GLY A 321 8.21 -5.12 -4.82
CA GLY A 321 9.53 -5.06 -4.22
C GLY A 321 9.75 -3.94 -3.20
N SER A 322 11.01 -3.72 -2.81
CA SER A 322 11.39 -2.65 -1.88
C SER A 322 12.76 -2.05 -2.16
N ILE A 323 12.89 -0.73 -2.05
CA ILE A 323 14.16 -0.01 -1.93
C ILE A 323 14.25 0.59 -0.52
N THR A 324 15.36 0.37 0.17
CA THR A 324 15.67 0.99 1.46
C THR A 324 17.08 1.56 1.43
N LEU A 325 17.20 2.87 1.66
CA LEU A 325 18.47 3.56 1.94
C LEU A 325 18.33 4.20 3.33
N ALA A 326 19.15 3.79 4.28
CA ALA A 326 19.04 4.22 5.67
C ALA A 326 20.40 4.60 6.25
N THR A 327 20.56 5.87 6.63
CA THR A 327 21.76 6.31 7.34
C THR A 327 21.70 5.95 8.83
N GLY A 328 22.85 6.06 9.47
CA GLY A 328 22.98 5.92 10.90
C GLY A 328 22.30 7.00 11.74
N ILE A 329 21.63 6.59 12.83
CA ILE A 329 20.90 7.47 13.79
C ILE A 329 21.78 8.45 14.60
N LEU A 330 23.08 8.55 14.32
CA LEU A 330 23.98 9.53 14.93
C LEU A 330 24.86 10.23 13.88
N SER A 331 24.58 10.01 12.59
CA SER A 331 25.35 10.54 11.47
C SER A 331 24.43 11.40 10.58
N PRO A 332 24.45 12.74 10.73
CA PRO A 332 23.57 13.64 9.96
C PRO A 332 24.08 13.79 8.53
N ARG A 333 23.98 12.70 7.75
CA ARG A 333 24.49 12.62 6.37
C ARG A 333 23.37 12.75 5.36
N PRO A 334 23.59 13.43 4.23
CA PRO A 334 22.52 13.65 3.28
C PRO A 334 22.20 12.39 2.47
N ILE A 335 20.96 12.32 1.99
CA ILE A 335 20.55 11.47 0.88
C ILE A 335 20.24 12.38 -0.29
N THR A 336 20.98 12.25 -1.40
CA THR A 336 20.73 13.02 -2.62
C THR A 336 20.27 12.07 -3.73
N VAL A 337 19.07 12.28 -4.25
CA VAL A 337 18.52 11.50 -5.37
C VAL A 337 18.46 12.39 -6.61
N LEU A 338 19.31 12.12 -7.60
CA LEU A 338 19.32 12.81 -8.89
C LEU A 338 18.78 11.93 -10.02
N GLY A 339 18.85 10.61 -9.87
CA GLY A 339 18.33 9.62 -10.82
C GLY A 339 16.92 9.09 -10.47
N SER A 340 16.58 7.94 -11.04
CA SER A 340 15.29 7.27 -10.90
C SER A 340 15.36 6.01 -10.02
N LEU A 341 14.41 5.87 -9.09
CA LEU A 341 14.15 4.67 -8.29
C LEU A 341 12.71 4.20 -8.59
N VAL A 342 12.56 2.99 -9.15
CA VAL A 342 11.27 2.48 -9.63
C VAL A 342 10.99 1.09 -9.08
N VAL A 343 9.87 0.94 -8.37
CA VAL A 343 9.42 -0.32 -7.77
C VAL A 343 7.90 -0.41 -7.89
N PRO A 344 7.35 -0.92 -9.01
CA PRO A 344 5.90 -0.91 -9.26
C PRO A 344 5.12 -1.56 -8.11
N SER A 345 4.09 -0.91 -7.59
CA SER A 345 3.32 -1.35 -6.41
C SER A 345 4.15 -1.71 -5.17
N GLY A 346 5.41 -1.29 -5.12
CA GLY A 346 6.34 -1.63 -4.05
C GLY A 346 6.54 -0.50 -3.05
N THR A 347 7.69 -0.52 -2.39
CA THR A 347 8.03 0.43 -1.33
C THR A 347 9.37 1.12 -1.62
N ILE A 348 9.45 2.43 -1.41
CA ILE A 348 10.71 3.19 -1.43
C ILE A 348 10.81 3.89 -0.08
N THR A 349 11.85 3.58 0.70
CA THR A 349 12.10 4.17 2.02
C THR A 349 13.49 4.78 2.07
N LEU A 350 13.56 6.10 2.23
CA LEU A 350 14.79 6.85 2.44
C LEU A 350 14.74 7.43 3.84
N SER A 351 15.71 7.09 4.69
CA SER A 351 15.75 7.54 6.09
C SER A 351 17.13 8.09 6.44
N THR A 352 17.17 9.28 7.01
CA THR A 352 18.42 9.88 7.47
C THR A 352 18.22 10.85 8.64
N ASP A 353 19.27 11.07 9.43
CA ASP A 353 19.35 12.18 10.36
C ASP A 353 19.85 13.49 9.74
N GLY A 354 20.30 13.47 8.49
CA GLY A 354 20.63 14.65 7.70
C GLY A 354 19.44 15.12 6.85
N ASP A 355 19.75 15.71 5.69
CA ASP A 355 18.77 16.19 4.72
C ASP A 355 18.50 15.16 3.61
N ILE A 356 17.29 15.18 3.05
CA ILE A 356 16.96 14.46 1.80
C ILE A 356 16.71 15.47 0.70
N VAL A 357 17.45 15.35 -0.41
CA VAL A 357 17.24 16.16 -1.62
C VAL A 357 16.79 15.26 -2.76
N VAL A 358 15.66 15.59 -3.39
CA VAL A 358 15.17 14.95 -4.61
C VAL A 358 15.30 15.96 -5.75
N GLY A 359 16.30 15.75 -6.59
CA GLY A 359 16.71 16.67 -7.65
C GLY A 359 15.72 16.79 -8.81
N PRO A 360 15.90 17.78 -9.69
CA PRO A 360 14.93 18.17 -10.72
C PRO A 360 14.65 17.10 -11.79
N ASN A 361 15.54 16.12 -11.96
CA ASN A 361 15.38 15.00 -12.90
C ASN A 361 15.00 13.68 -12.19
N ALA A 362 14.86 13.71 -10.86
CA ALA A 362 14.66 12.51 -10.09
C ALA A 362 13.21 12.01 -10.16
N LEU A 363 13.07 10.69 -10.27
CA LEU A 363 11.79 9.99 -10.25
C LEU A 363 11.84 8.92 -9.17
N LEU A 364 10.98 9.04 -8.16
CA LEU A 364 10.69 7.94 -7.24
C LEU A 364 9.30 7.42 -7.63
N SER A 365 9.21 6.22 -8.19
CA SER A 365 7.93 5.66 -8.63
C SER A 365 7.65 4.33 -7.95
N ALA A 366 6.51 4.27 -7.27
CA ALA A 366 5.87 3.07 -6.77
C ALA A 366 4.51 2.84 -7.45
N ALA A 367 4.31 3.38 -8.67
CA ALA A 367 3.03 3.32 -9.36
C ALA A 367 2.53 1.89 -9.58
N GLY A 368 1.20 1.74 -9.62
CA GLY A 368 0.54 0.50 -9.98
C GLY A 368 0.71 0.17 -11.46
N GLN A 369 0.58 -1.11 -11.79
CA GLN A 369 0.72 -1.63 -13.14
C GLN A 369 -0.61 -1.65 -13.89
N TRP A 370 -0.56 -1.21 -15.14
CA TRP A 370 -1.60 -1.52 -16.12
C TRP A 370 -1.43 -2.95 -16.64
N VAL A 371 -2.49 -3.74 -16.56
CA VAL A 371 -2.51 -5.11 -17.08
C VAL A 371 -3.59 -5.22 -18.15
N ASN A 372 -3.21 -5.62 -19.35
CA ASN A 372 -4.15 -5.86 -20.44
C ASN A 372 -4.20 -7.35 -20.81
N ASN A 373 -5.32 -8.00 -20.50
CA ASN A 373 -5.58 -9.40 -20.84
C ASN A 373 -6.34 -9.58 -22.17
N ASP A 374 -6.73 -8.49 -22.85
CA ASP A 374 -7.34 -8.54 -24.19
C ASP A 374 -6.24 -8.69 -25.25
N THR A 375 -5.74 -9.93 -25.39
CA THR A 375 -4.68 -10.26 -26.37
C THR A 375 -5.15 -10.16 -27.82
N LEU A 376 -6.46 -10.06 -28.07
CA LEU A 376 -7.01 -9.88 -29.41
C LEU A 376 -6.91 -8.43 -29.86
N ALA A 377 -7.24 -7.49 -28.97
CA ALA A 377 -7.15 -6.06 -29.25
C ALA A 377 -5.70 -5.53 -29.11
N ALA A 378 -4.97 -5.97 -28.09
CA ALA A 378 -3.58 -5.58 -27.84
C ALA A 378 -2.64 -6.78 -28.08
N ALA A 379 -2.45 -7.13 -29.35
CA ALA A 379 -1.57 -8.24 -29.73
C ALA A 379 -0.15 -8.06 -29.16
N GLY A 380 0.37 -9.10 -28.48
CA GLY A 380 1.69 -9.08 -27.84
C GLY A 380 1.71 -8.58 -26.40
N THR A 381 0.56 -8.19 -25.83
CA THR A 381 0.45 -7.92 -24.39
C THR A 381 0.72 -9.19 -23.56
N THR A 382 1.37 -9.05 -22.41
CA THR A 382 1.55 -10.15 -21.45
C THR A 382 0.36 -10.16 -20.48
N PRO A 383 -0.44 -11.24 -20.45
CA PRO A 383 -1.53 -11.36 -19.49
C PRO A 383 -1.02 -11.40 -18.05
N GLY A 384 -1.83 -10.89 -17.11
CA GLY A 384 -1.46 -10.78 -15.70
C GLY A 384 -2.66 -10.79 -14.76
N GLY A 385 -2.36 -10.94 -13.47
CA GLY A 385 -3.31 -10.74 -12.36
C GLY A 385 -3.58 -9.27 -12.06
N ASN A 386 -4.22 -8.98 -10.93
CA ASN A 386 -4.58 -7.62 -10.51
C ASN A 386 -3.90 -7.16 -9.20
N HIS A 387 -3.03 -7.96 -8.60
CA HIS A 387 -2.48 -7.66 -7.28
C HIS A 387 -1.50 -6.46 -7.28
N TYR A 388 -0.90 -6.13 -8.42
CA TYR A 388 -0.07 -4.94 -8.60
C TYR A 388 -0.79 -3.78 -9.30
N VAL A 389 -2.13 -3.69 -9.30
CA VAL A 389 -2.82 -2.52 -9.91
C VAL A 389 -2.86 -1.31 -8.98
N ASN A 390 -2.57 -1.46 -7.70
CA ASN A 390 -2.56 -0.34 -6.76
C ASN A 390 -1.17 0.31 -6.72
N GLY A 391 -1.13 1.62 -6.50
CA GLY A 391 0.08 2.32 -6.15
C GLY A 391 0.65 1.82 -4.82
N GLY A 392 1.97 1.80 -4.74
CA GLY A 392 2.75 1.38 -3.58
C GLY A 392 2.95 2.53 -2.58
N SER A 393 4.13 2.61 -1.98
CA SER A 393 4.42 3.69 -1.02
C SER A 393 5.83 4.26 -1.13
N ILE A 394 5.92 5.57 -0.90
CA ILE A 394 7.18 6.33 -0.82
C ILE A 394 7.25 6.99 0.56
N THR A 395 8.32 6.72 1.30
CA THR A 395 8.59 7.33 2.61
C THR A 395 9.96 7.99 2.59
N LEU A 396 9.98 9.30 2.79
CA LEU A 396 11.18 10.11 2.99
C LEU A 396 11.16 10.59 4.45
N SER A 397 12.15 10.20 5.26
CA SER A 397 12.25 10.58 6.66
C SER A 397 13.61 11.22 6.92
N ALA A 398 13.62 12.50 7.28
CA ALA A 398 14.81 13.29 7.55
C ALA A 398 14.69 13.93 8.94
N SER A 399 15.69 13.78 9.80
CA SER A 399 15.77 14.62 11.01
C SER A 399 16.12 16.08 10.65
N GLY A 400 16.75 16.31 9.49
CA GLY A 400 16.88 17.62 8.86
C GLY A 400 15.71 17.94 7.92
N GLY A 401 16.03 18.56 6.79
CA GLY A 401 15.08 18.98 5.78
C GLY A 401 14.83 17.96 4.67
N ILE A 402 13.67 18.07 4.02
CA ILE A 402 13.32 17.40 2.78
C ILE A 402 13.08 18.46 1.71
N ASP A 403 13.88 18.41 0.64
CA ASP A 403 13.79 19.31 -0.52
C ASP A 403 13.37 18.53 -1.77
N LEU A 404 12.08 18.63 -2.12
CA LEU A 404 11.58 18.17 -3.43
C LEU A 404 11.73 19.32 -4.43
N GLN A 405 12.79 19.28 -5.24
CA GLN A 405 13.11 20.35 -6.15
C GLN A 405 12.17 20.37 -7.35
N ALA A 406 11.98 21.56 -7.94
CA ALA A 406 11.16 21.72 -9.14
C ALA A 406 11.60 20.77 -10.27
N GLY A 407 10.66 19.96 -10.77
CA GLY A 407 10.89 18.93 -11.80
C GLY A 407 10.97 17.51 -11.25
N SER A 408 11.27 17.34 -9.95
CA SER A 408 11.22 16.02 -9.31
C SER A 408 9.82 15.43 -9.33
N VAL A 409 9.72 14.10 -9.41
CA VAL A 409 8.43 13.38 -9.41
C VAL A 409 8.41 12.27 -8.37
N LEU A 410 7.41 12.30 -7.50
CA LEU A 410 7.00 11.16 -6.67
C LEU A 410 5.72 10.57 -7.25
N ASP A 411 5.77 9.34 -7.74
CA ASP A 411 4.65 8.70 -8.44
C ASP A 411 4.17 7.46 -7.68
N VAL A 412 2.96 7.57 -7.13
CA VAL A 412 2.21 6.49 -6.49
C VAL A 412 0.85 6.30 -7.16
N SER A 413 0.70 6.70 -8.42
CA SER A 413 -0.55 6.55 -9.17
C SER A 413 -0.98 5.09 -9.30
N SER A 414 -2.26 4.85 -9.54
CA SER A 414 -2.76 3.49 -9.75
C SER A 414 -2.51 2.99 -11.17
N GLY A 415 -2.44 1.67 -11.28
CA GLY A 415 -2.67 0.94 -12.52
C GLY A 415 -4.14 0.59 -12.69
N GLY A 416 -4.41 -0.53 -13.37
CA GLY A 416 -5.75 -1.06 -13.64
C GLY A 416 -5.66 -2.35 -14.43
N GLN A 417 -6.81 -3.00 -14.69
CA GLN A 417 -6.84 -4.24 -15.46
C GLN A 417 -7.93 -4.22 -16.53
N MET A 418 -7.55 -4.58 -17.75
CA MET A 418 -8.46 -4.99 -18.82
C MET A 418 -8.61 -6.51 -18.80
N LEU A 419 -9.85 -6.99 -18.79
CA LEU A 419 -10.19 -8.41 -18.87
C LEU A 419 -10.06 -8.91 -20.31
N SER A 420 -9.99 -10.23 -20.48
CA SER A 420 -9.87 -10.87 -21.79
C SER A 420 -11.05 -10.65 -22.73
N ASN A 421 -12.18 -10.17 -22.21
CA ASN A 421 -13.36 -9.79 -22.99
C ASN A 421 -13.37 -8.31 -23.42
N GLY A 422 -12.29 -7.57 -23.17
CA GLY A 422 -12.18 -6.14 -23.49
C GLY A 422 -12.91 -5.21 -22.51
N GLY A 423 -13.43 -5.73 -21.40
CA GLY A 423 -14.01 -4.92 -20.31
C GLY A 423 -12.99 -4.59 -19.23
N LEU A 424 -13.10 -3.42 -18.62
CA LEU A 424 -12.31 -3.09 -17.43
C LEU A 424 -12.76 -3.95 -16.25
N LEU A 425 -11.82 -4.48 -15.47
CA LEU A 425 -12.16 -5.04 -14.17
C LEU A 425 -12.66 -3.90 -13.28
N SER A 426 -13.91 -3.99 -12.83
CA SER A 426 -14.58 -2.95 -12.08
C SER A 426 -15.33 -3.50 -10.86
N SER A 427 -15.46 -2.68 -9.83
CA SER A 427 -16.37 -2.91 -8.70
C SER A 427 -17.35 -1.74 -8.60
N ASN A 428 -18.65 -2.03 -8.54
CA ASN A 428 -19.71 -1.02 -8.57
C ASN A 428 -19.59 0.00 -9.72
N GLY A 429 -19.19 -0.47 -10.91
CA GLY A 429 -19.04 0.39 -12.09
C GLY A 429 -17.75 1.25 -12.13
N ILE A 430 -16.91 1.19 -11.09
CA ILE A 430 -15.63 1.90 -11.04
C ILE A 430 -14.48 0.94 -11.33
N PRO A 431 -13.55 1.24 -12.25
CA PRO A 431 -12.38 0.40 -12.51
C PRO A 431 -11.53 0.21 -11.25
N VAL A 432 -10.92 -0.96 -11.08
CA VAL A 432 -10.01 -1.21 -9.96
C VAL A 432 -8.70 -0.44 -10.11
N GLY A 433 -8.03 -0.19 -8.98
CA GLY A 433 -6.77 0.55 -8.92
C GLY A 433 -6.90 1.76 -8.00
N LYS A 434 -6.18 1.74 -6.88
CA LYS A 434 -6.05 2.87 -5.95
C LYS A 434 -4.67 3.49 -6.06
N GLY A 435 -4.59 4.81 -5.93
CA GLY A 435 -3.33 5.50 -5.67
C GLY A 435 -2.72 5.05 -4.34
N GLY A 436 -1.41 5.18 -4.21
CA GLY A 436 -0.62 4.73 -3.07
C GLY A 436 -0.40 5.80 -2.00
N ASN A 437 0.60 5.60 -1.15
CA ASN A 437 0.91 6.46 -0.01
C ASN A 437 2.22 7.24 -0.21
N VAL A 438 2.23 8.51 0.23
CA VAL A 438 3.46 9.31 0.32
C VAL A 438 3.61 9.83 1.73
N SER A 439 4.76 9.61 2.35
CA SER A 439 5.12 10.16 3.66
C SER A 439 6.39 10.98 3.56
N LEU A 440 6.27 12.29 3.77
CA LEU A 440 7.38 13.24 3.81
C LEU A 440 7.52 13.72 5.25
N ILE A 441 8.48 13.15 5.95
CA ILE A 441 8.70 13.35 7.38
C ILE A 441 9.99 14.15 7.56
N ALA A 442 9.90 15.47 7.44
CA ALA A 442 10.96 16.35 7.91
C ALA A 442 10.88 16.46 9.44
N ASP A 443 11.96 16.95 10.06
CA ASP A 443 12.03 17.11 11.51
C ASP A 443 11.75 15.80 12.27
N ALA A 444 12.14 14.65 11.71
CA ALA A 444 11.78 13.32 12.22
C ALA A 444 12.21 13.09 13.67
N ASN A 445 13.25 13.77 14.13
CA ASN A 445 13.68 13.77 15.54
C ASN A 445 13.14 15.02 16.27
N PRO A 446 12.08 14.88 17.09
CA PRO A 446 11.48 16.00 17.81
C PRO A 446 12.37 16.59 18.92
N LEU A 447 13.51 15.95 19.22
CA LEU A 447 14.48 16.42 20.22
C LEU A 447 15.49 17.41 19.66
N SER A 448 15.57 17.55 18.33
CA SER A 448 16.59 18.33 17.62
C SER A 448 16.35 19.85 17.63
N TYR A 449 15.27 20.35 18.23
CA TYR A 449 14.90 21.77 18.20
C TYR A 449 15.07 22.40 19.59
N PRO A 450 16.17 23.12 19.84
CA PRO A 450 16.26 24.08 20.93
C PRO A 450 15.64 25.45 20.57
N VAL A 451 15.33 25.71 19.29
CA VAL A 451 14.66 26.91 18.70
C VAL A 451 13.98 26.49 17.38
N PRO A 452 12.86 27.12 16.95
CA PRO A 452 12.31 26.92 15.60
C PRO A 452 13.34 27.21 14.52
N PRO A 453 13.33 26.46 13.39
CA PRO A 453 14.28 26.69 12.31
C PRO A 453 14.03 28.06 11.66
N SER A 454 15.07 28.60 11.03
CA SER A 454 15.00 29.90 10.34
C SER A 454 14.36 29.84 8.96
N ASP A 455 14.10 28.63 8.44
CA ASP A 455 13.50 28.35 7.13
C ASP A 455 12.61 27.11 7.24
N VAL A 456 11.78 26.86 6.22
CA VAL A 456 10.94 25.68 6.12
C VAL A 456 11.79 24.44 5.81
N ASN A 457 11.63 23.40 6.63
CA ASN A 457 12.36 22.13 6.47
C ASN A 457 11.67 21.15 5.52
N LEU A 458 10.51 21.50 4.96
CA LEU A 458 9.84 20.71 3.94
C LEU A 458 9.51 21.59 2.73
N LYS A 459 10.21 21.39 1.63
CA LYS A 459 10.01 22.10 0.36
C LYS A 459 9.35 21.17 -0.65
N LEU A 460 8.24 21.61 -1.25
CA LEU A 460 7.35 20.81 -2.10
C LEU A 460 7.27 21.39 -3.53
N ASP A 461 8.39 21.74 -4.14
CA ASP A 461 8.43 22.29 -5.49
C ASP A 461 8.30 21.21 -6.59
N GLY A 462 8.47 19.94 -6.22
CA GLY A 462 8.24 18.76 -7.06
C GLY A 462 6.77 18.42 -7.34
N THR A 463 6.54 17.40 -8.17
CA THR A 463 5.20 16.87 -8.47
C THR A 463 4.95 15.57 -7.73
N ILE A 464 3.79 15.44 -7.09
CA ILE A 464 3.31 14.18 -6.51
C ILE A 464 2.14 13.69 -7.38
N GLN A 465 2.28 12.51 -7.97
CA GLN A 465 1.24 11.84 -8.75
C GLN A 465 0.61 10.75 -7.88
N SER A 466 -0.69 10.85 -7.64
CA SER A 466 -1.38 9.97 -6.68
C SER A 466 -2.77 9.51 -7.14
N ASP A 467 -3.12 9.79 -8.40
CA ASP A 467 -4.45 9.51 -8.92
C ASP A 467 -4.69 8.01 -9.07
N GLY A 468 -5.90 7.58 -8.73
CA GLY A 468 -6.36 6.21 -8.97
C GLY A 468 -7.80 6.15 -9.44
N PHE A 469 -8.17 5.05 -10.10
CA PHE A 469 -9.55 4.83 -10.56
C PHE A 469 -10.54 4.72 -9.39
N ALA A 470 -10.20 3.93 -8.37
CA ALA A 470 -11.09 3.54 -7.26
C ALA A 470 -10.72 4.18 -5.91
N GLY A 471 -10.01 5.28 -5.91
CA GLY A 471 -9.54 5.92 -4.69
C GLY A 471 -8.03 6.16 -4.67
N GLY A 472 -7.55 6.68 -3.54
CA GLY A 472 -6.14 6.95 -3.30
C GLY A 472 -5.76 6.65 -1.86
N GLY A 473 -4.46 6.56 -1.62
CA GLY A 473 -3.90 6.34 -0.31
C GLY A 473 -3.80 7.63 0.50
N THR A 474 -2.75 7.70 1.31
CA THR A 474 -2.53 8.76 2.30
C THR A 474 -1.33 9.62 1.94
N LEU A 475 -1.48 10.94 2.02
CA LEU A 475 -0.38 11.88 2.07
C LEU A 475 -0.09 12.27 3.53
N THR A 476 1.09 11.92 4.02
CA THR A 476 1.57 12.33 5.34
C THR A 476 2.66 13.37 5.17
N LEU A 477 2.46 14.56 5.72
CA LEU A 477 3.43 15.64 5.76
C LEU A 477 3.77 15.92 7.23
N GLN A 478 5.05 15.89 7.58
CA GLN A 478 5.55 16.37 8.86
C GLN A 478 6.64 17.42 8.61
N THR A 479 6.51 18.53 9.32
CA THR A 479 7.44 19.66 9.26
C THR A 479 7.23 20.55 10.49
N SER A 480 7.94 21.67 10.54
CA SER A 480 7.90 22.60 11.66
C SER A 480 6.53 23.25 11.85
N GLY A 481 5.81 23.55 10.76
CA GLY A 481 4.49 24.19 10.83
C GLY A 481 3.70 24.17 9.54
N PHE A 482 2.41 24.52 9.63
CA PHE A 482 1.55 24.71 8.47
C PHE A 482 0.73 26.01 8.53
N GLN A 483 0.62 26.67 7.37
CA GLN A 483 -0.45 27.63 7.08
C GLN A 483 -1.17 27.17 5.81
N ILE A 484 -2.49 26.95 5.88
CA ILE A 484 -3.32 26.59 4.73
C ILE A 484 -4.12 27.82 4.30
N GLY A 485 -3.92 28.26 3.05
CA GLY A 485 -4.52 29.47 2.50
C GLY A 485 -3.90 30.77 3.06
N GLY A 486 -4.57 31.90 2.76
CA GLY A 486 -4.12 33.22 3.20
C GLY A 486 -2.91 33.77 2.43
N ASP A 487 -2.34 34.86 2.94
CA ASP A 487 -1.10 35.44 2.40
C ASP A 487 0.12 34.65 2.92
N ALA A 488 0.99 34.19 2.01
CA ALA A 488 2.21 33.49 2.39
C ALA A 488 3.17 34.40 3.20
N SER A 489 3.09 35.72 3.04
CA SER A 489 3.94 36.67 3.78
C SER A 489 3.61 36.79 5.26
N SER A 490 2.40 36.36 5.68
CA SER A 490 2.02 36.32 7.09
C SER A 490 2.41 35.02 7.79
N ALA A 491 2.86 34.01 7.05
CA ALA A 491 3.27 32.74 7.62
C ALA A 491 4.60 32.90 8.38
N PRO A 492 4.78 32.20 9.51
CA PRO A 492 6.10 32.07 10.12
C PRO A 492 7.09 31.47 9.13
N ALA A 493 8.37 31.90 9.16
CA ALA A 493 9.38 31.45 8.20
C ALA A 493 9.61 29.92 8.19
N TRP A 494 9.30 29.25 9.29
CA TRP A 494 9.38 27.79 9.45
C TRP A 494 8.12 27.03 9.01
N ALA A 495 7.03 27.73 8.69
CA ALA A 495 5.77 27.10 8.32
C ALA A 495 5.69 26.85 6.81
N LEU A 496 5.30 25.63 6.44
CA LEU A 496 4.94 25.31 5.07
C LEU A 496 3.59 25.92 4.72
N VAL A 497 3.58 26.77 3.70
CA VAL A 497 2.35 27.36 3.16
C VAL A 497 1.75 26.45 2.09
N LEU A 498 0.52 25.99 2.31
CA LEU A 498 -0.25 25.19 1.36
C LEU A 498 -1.40 26.04 0.79
N PRO A 499 -1.60 26.09 -0.54
CA PRO A 499 -2.78 26.69 -1.14
C PRO A 499 -4.07 26.04 -0.63
N ALA A 500 -5.16 26.80 -0.51
CA ALA A 500 -6.44 26.29 -0.01
C ALA A 500 -7.03 25.16 -0.89
N ASP A 501 -6.70 25.16 -2.18
CA ASP A 501 -7.12 24.14 -3.15
C ASP A 501 -6.10 23.02 -3.36
N PHE A 502 -5.03 22.97 -2.55
CA PHE A 502 -4.02 21.91 -2.58
C PHE A 502 -4.68 20.52 -2.54
N PHE A 503 -5.58 20.29 -1.58
CA PHE A 503 -6.22 18.99 -1.35
C PHE A 503 -7.21 18.57 -2.45
N ALA A 504 -7.81 19.54 -3.15
CA ALA A 504 -8.78 19.29 -4.23
C ALA A 504 -8.11 18.99 -5.59
N ARG A 505 -6.79 19.13 -5.66
CA ARG A 505 -5.96 18.89 -6.87
C ARG A 505 -5.21 17.56 -6.83
N GLN A 506 -5.44 16.76 -5.78
CA GLN A 506 -4.65 15.56 -5.50
C GLN A 506 -5.54 14.32 -5.56
N GLY A 507 -4.90 13.18 -5.82
CA GLY A 507 -5.57 11.88 -5.87
C GLY A 507 -5.68 11.18 -4.50
N PHE A 508 -5.18 11.75 -3.41
CA PHE A 508 -5.18 11.11 -2.09
C PHE A 508 -6.57 11.10 -1.43
N GLY A 509 -6.91 10.00 -0.78
CA GLY A 509 -8.13 9.87 0.02
C GLY A 509 -7.95 10.23 1.50
N SER A 510 -6.71 10.41 1.97
CA SER A 510 -6.42 10.79 3.35
C SER A 510 -5.20 11.72 3.42
N TYR A 511 -5.26 12.69 4.33
CA TYR A 511 -4.20 13.67 4.57
C TYR A 511 -3.86 13.74 6.05
N GLN A 512 -2.59 13.56 6.39
CA GLN A 512 -2.07 13.70 7.76
C GLN A 512 -1.02 14.80 7.78
N LEU A 513 -1.35 15.95 8.35
CA LEU A 513 -0.45 17.09 8.50
C LEU A 513 0.01 17.18 9.96
N LYS A 514 1.30 16.96 10.19
CA LYS A 514 1.90 16.90 11.53
C LYS A 514 2.88 18.05 11.74
N ALA A 515 2.44 19.11 12.41
CA ALA A 515 3.32 20.22 12.74
C ALA A 515 4.05 19.93 14.05
N MET A 516 5.35 20.21 14.07
CA MET A 516 6.08 20.30 15.33
C MET A 516 5.51 21.42 16.17
N PHE A 517 5.38 22.64 15.63
CA PHE A 517 4.94 23.85 16.33
C PHE A 517 3.45 24.11 16.15
N ASP A 518 3.04 24.89 15.15
CA ASP A 518 1.65 25.29 14.95
C ASP A 518 1.13 24.87 13.58
N ALA A 519 -0.18 24.66 13.52
CA ALA A 519 -0.87 24.42 12.27
C ALA A 519 -2.12 25.31 12.18
N SER A 520 -2.33 25.95 11.04
CA SER A 520 -3.43 26.91 10.87
C SER A 520 -4.10 26.82 9.50
N VAL A 521 -5.40 27.10 9.48
CA VAL A 521 -6.16 27.46 8.28
C VAL A 521 -6.45 28.95 8.36
N ALA A 522 -5.98 29.71 7.37
CA ALA A 522 -6.08 31.15 7.36
C ALA A 522 -7.55 31.63 7.33
N PRO A 523 -7.85 32.83 7.86
CA PRO A 523 -9.19 33.41 7.78
C PRO A 523 -9.74 33.43 6.36
N ASP A 524 -11.06 33.21 6.23
CA ASP A 524 -11.81 33.16 4.96
C ASP A 524 -11.35 32.10 3.94
N ALA A 525 -10.38 31.23 4.28
CA ALA A 525 -9.92 30.18 3.39
C ALA A 525 -10.96 29.04 3.32
N THR A 526 -11.32 28.62 2.10
CA THR A 526 -12.16 27.43 1.86
C THR A 526 -11.29 26.27 1.41
N VAL A 527 -11.15 25.28 2.26
CA VAL A 527 -10.36 24.06 2.05
C VAL A 527 -11.29 22.93 1.67
N LEU A 528 -11.31 22.59 0.39
CA LEU A 528 -12.04 21.45 -0.15
C LEU A 528 -11.14 20.22 -0.13
N VAL A 529 -11.46 19.26 0.73
CA VAL A 529 -10.77 17.97 0.81
C VAL A 529 -11.58 16.97 -0.01
N THR A 530 -11.30 16.92 -1.30
CA THR A 530 -11.98 16.02 -2.24
C THR A 530 -10.96 15.36 -3.14
N GLN A 531 -11.23 14.12 -3.55
CA GLN A 531 -10.28 13.33 -4.30
C GLN A 531 -10.44 13.53 -5.82
N GLN A 532 -9.32 13.63 -6.55
CA GLN A 532 -9.26 13.42 -7.99
C GLN A 532 -9.02 11.94 -8.34
N ASN A 533 -9.51 11.52 -9.49
CA ASN A 533 -9.46 10.14 -9.98
C ASN A 533 -8.97 10.09 -11.43
N LEU A 534 -8.45 8.92 -11.80
CA LEU A 534 -8.26 8.57 -13.20
C LEU A 534 -9.63 8.30 -13.83
N ILE A 535 -9.96 9.01 -14.91
CA ILE A 535 -11.15 8.78 -15.73
C ILE A 535 -10.71 8.00 -16.98
N PRO A 536 -11.23 6.77 -17.20
CA PRO A 536 -10.73 5.90 -18.26
C PRO A 536 -11.18 6.33 -19.65
N ASN A 537 -10.26 6.39 -20.61
CA ASN A 537 -10.58 6.34 -22.03
C ASN A 537 -10.57 4.88 -22.48
N VAL A 538 -11.71 4.18 -22.31
CA VAL A 538 -11.81 2.72 -22.48
C VAL A 538 -11.30 2.24 -23.86
N PRO A 539 -11.68 2.85 -25.00
CA PRO A 539 -11.13 2.43 -26.30
C PRO A 539 -9.61 2.56 -26.40
N ALA A 540 -9.01 3.60 -25.81
CA ALA A 540 -7.56 3.77 -25.82
C ALA A 540 -6.86 2.76 -24.90
N LEU A 541 -7.43 2.51 -23.71
CA LEU A 541 -6.93 1.52 -22.76
C LEU A 541 -6.97 0.10 -23.34
N GLN A 542 -8.00 -0.24 -24.12
CA GLN A 542 -8.10 -1.55 -24.76
C GLN A 542 -6.93 -1.84 -25.70
N GLN A 543 -6.36 -0.81 -26.32
CA GLN A 543 -5.21 -0.90 -27.22
C GLN A 543 -3.86 -0.76 -26.50
N ALA A 544 -3.86 -0.35 -25.22
CA ALA A 544 -2.64 -0.12 -24.46
C ALA A 544 -2.03 -1.45 -23.98
N PRO A 545 -0.75 -1.75 -24.29
CA PRO A 545 -0.11 -2.97 -23.81
C PRO A 545 0.06 -2.95 -22.29
N SER A 546 0.13 -4.13 -21.64
CA SER A 546 0.52 -4.23 -20.22
C SER A 546 1.80 -3.42 -19.95
N GLY A 547 1.85 -2.74 -18.80
CA GLY A 547 2.95 -1.85 -18.42
C GLY A 547 2.89 -0.44 -19.00
N ALA A 548 1.85 -0.09 -19.77
CA ALA A 548 1.65 1.29 -20.25
C ALA A 548 1.50 2.29 -19.09
N ASN A 549 2.11 3.47 -19.25
CA ASN A 549 1.90 4.58 -18.32
C ASN A 549 0.53 5.23 -18.56
N LEU A 550 -0.37 5.10 -17.57
CA LEU A 550 -1.76 5.54 -17.68
C LEU A 550 -1.94 7.06 -17.70
N THR A 551 -0.97 7.82 -17.21
CA THR A 551 -1.01 9.30 -17.25
C THR A 551 -0.53 9.85 -18.60
N ALA A 552 0.04 9.01 -19.46
CA ALA A 552 0.52 9.39 -20.78
C ALA A 552 -0.50 9.05 -21.89
N GLY A 553 -0.34 9.71 -23.05
CA GLY A 553 -0.97 9.27 -24.31
C GLY A 553 -2.50 9.37 -24.38
N GLY A 554 -3.15 10.08 -23.46
CA GLY A 554 -4.61 10.23 -23.43
C GLY A 554 -5.36 8.94 -23.08
N LEU A 555 -4.68 8.00 -22.41
CA LEU A 555 -5.27 6.76 -21.89
C LEU A 555 -6.27 7.05 -20.75
N THR A 556 -5.99 8.10 -19.98
CA THR A 556 -6.87 8.60 -18.92
C THR A 556 -6.91 10.13 -18.94
N SER A 557 -7.89 10.69 -18.24
CA SER A 557 -7.91 12.11 -17.86
C SER A 557 -8.14 12.22 -16.36
N ILE A 558 -7.75 13.34 -15.75
CA ILE A 558 -7.97 13.57 -14.33
C ILE A 558 -9.32 14.24 -14.11
N GLY A 559 -10.09 13.75 -13.13
CA GLY A 559 -11.37 14.34 -12.73
C GLY A 559 -11.96 13.67 -11.49
N ALA A 560 -13.00 14.27 -10.91
CA ALA A 560 -13.71 13.66 -9.79
C ALA A 560 -14.79 12.67 -10.27
N ILE A 561 -14.88 11.51 -9.63
CA ILE A 561 -16.08 10.64 -9.75
C ILE A 561 -17.18 11.10 -8.78
N ASP A 562 -18.40 10.59 -8.97
CA ASP A 562 -19.54 11.00 -8.16
C ASP A 562 -19.40 10.59 -6.68
N ALA A 563 -19.99 11.38 -5.79
CA ALA A 563 -19.90 11.16 -4.35
C ALA A 563 -20.57 9.86 -3.86
N TYR A 564 -21.42 9.21 -4.66
CA TYR A 564 -22.01 7.92 -4.29
C TYR A 564 -20.97 6.80 -4.36
N HIS A 565 -20.07 6.85 -5.36
CA HIS A 565 -18.99 5.87 -5.57
C HIS A 565 -17.61 6.31 -5.04
N ARG A 566 -17.35 7.61 -4.91
CA ARG A 566 -16.06 8.14 -4.46
C ARG A 566 -15.71 7.68 -3.05
N GLN A 567 -14.43 7.41 -2.82
CA GLN A 567 -13.90 7.14 -1.48
C GLN A 567 -14.09 8.39 -0.60
N PRO A 568 -14.66 8.27 0.61
CA PRO A 568 -14.72 9.38 1.55
C PRO A 568 -13.32 9.87 1.92
N THR A 569 -13.14 11.19 1.94
CA THR A 569 -11.85 11.82 2.23
C THR A 569 -11.65 12.10 3.71
N GLN A 570 -10.39 12.10 4.14
CA GLN A 570 -10.02 12.33 5.54
C GLN A 570 -8.91 13.37 5.62
N ILE A 571 -8.97 14.25 6.63
CA ILE A 571 -7.90 15.18 6.95
C ILE A 571 -7.66 15.21 8.46
N ALA A 572 -6.40 15.08 8.86
CA ALA A 572 -5.94 15.29 10.23
C ALA A 572 -4.90 16.42 10.26
N LEU A 573 -5.12 17.43 11.10
CA LEU A 573 -4.20 18.54 11.32
C LEU A 573 -3.73 18.55 12.77
N ILE A 574 -2.45 18.32 12.97
CA ILE A 574 -1.81 18.20 14.28
C ILE A 574 -0.84 19.34 14.50
N GLY A 575 -0.83 19.91 15.70
CA GLY A 575 0.15 20.89 16.15
C GLY A 575 0.66 20.58 17.56
N GLY A 576 1.81 21.14 17.93
CA GLY A 576 2.37 21.04 19.27
C GLY A 576 3.12 19.74 19.56
N ASN A 577 3.55 18.99 18.54
CA ASN A 577 4.35 17.77 18.74
C ASN A 577 5.68 18.05 19.45
N TYR A 578 6.25 19.25 19.35
CA TYR A 578 7.45 19.64 20.11
C TYR A 578 7.26 19.54 21.65
N LEU A 579 6.01 19.62 22.14
CA LEU A 579 5.68 19.52 23.57
C LEU A 579 5.96 18.14 24.15
N TRP A 580 6.12 17.11 23.29
CA TRP A 580 6.56 15.78 23.70
C TRP A 580 7.96 15.76 24.31
N ALA A 581 8.85 16.65 23.87
CA ALA A 581 10.23 16.67 24.30
C ALA A 581 10.36 16.97 25.80
N GLY A 582 9.64 17.97 26.35
CA GLY A 582 9.82 18.42 27.74
C GLY A 582 9.80 17.29 28.80
N PRO A 583 8.70 16.52 28.93
CA PRO A 583 8.63 15.43 29.89
C PRO A 583 9.53 14.23 29.55
N ASN A 584 9.89 14.03 28.28
CA ASN A 584 10.71 12.89 27.83
C ASN A 584 12.22 13.17 27.79
N TYR A 585 12.65 14.43 27.93
CA TYR A 585 14.07 14.80 28.06
C TYR A 585 14.75 14.10 29.26
N LEU A 586 13.98 13.80 30.32
CA LEU A 586 14.38 13.02 31.50
C LEU A 586 14.95 11.63 31.15
N ASN A 587 14.21 10.89 30.32
CA ASN A 587 14.47 9.46 30.08
C ASN A 587 15.72 9.23 29.22
N LEU A 588 16.19 10.26 28.52
CA LEU A 588 17.27 10.16 27.54
C LEU A 588 18.58 10.81 27.99
N THR A 589 18.54 11.85 28.82
CA THR A 589 19.75 12.63 29.20
C THR A 589 20.19 12.42 30.64
N GLY A 590 19.37 11.78 31.49
CA GLY A 590 19.67 11.62 32.93
C GLY A 590 19.64 12.93 33.72
N LEU A 591 19.22 14.04 33.11
CA LEU A 591 19.03 15.35 33.71
C LEU A 591 17.55 15.53 34.08
N SER A 592 17.24 16.26 35.17
CA SER A 592 15.85 16.59 35.57
C SER A 592 15.03 17.10 34.38
N ALA A 593 13.71 16.84 34.36
CA ALA A 593 12.79 17.32 33.31
C ALA A 593 13.10 18.78 33.01
N GLY A 594 13.70 19.00 31.84
CA GLY A 594 13.90 20.34 31.35
C GLY A 594 12.52 20.99 31.21
N PRO A 595 12.38 22.30 31.45
CA PRO A 595 11.16 22.98 31.08
C PRO A 595 10.89 22.73 29.60
N VAL A 596 9.61 22.52 29.24
CA VAL A 596 9.16 22.53 27.85
C VAL A 596 9.76 23.78 27.19
N PRO A 597 10.49 23.67 26.08
CA PRO A 597 11.04 24.84 25.42
C PRO A 597 9.94 25.85 25.10
N THR A 598 10.05 27.08 25.59
CA THR A 598 9.13 28.17 25.25
C THR A 598 9.69 28.96 24.08
N TYR A 599 8.95 29.00 22.98
CA TYR A 599 9.32 29.76 21.80
C TYR A 599 8.40 30.98 21.66
N PRO A 600 8.94 32.20 21.46
CA PRO A 600 8.12 33.41 21.36
C PRO A 600 7.03 33.33 20.28
N ASP A 601 7.33 32.64 19.18
CA ASP A 601 6.47 32.58 17.99
C ASP A 601 5.77 31.23 17.81
N ALA A 602 6.02 30.24 18.68
CA ALA A 602 5.35 28.94 18.62
C ALA A 602 4.40 28.74 19.80
N THR A 603 3.15 28.44 19.51
CA THR A 603 2.12 28.26 20.55
C THR A 603 1.68 26.81 20.74
N GLY A 604 2.09 25.92 19.82
CA GLY A 604 1.71 24.52 19.86
C GLY A 604 0.26 24.26 19.44
N ARG A 605 -0.45 25.24 18.88
CA ARG A 605 -1.90 25.20 18.68
C ARG A 605 -2.28 24.73 17.27
N VAL A 606 -3.52 24.26 17.15
CA VAL A 606 -4.22 24.14 15.86
C VAL A 606 -5.31 25.20 15.79
N LEU A 607 -5.32 26.01 14.73
CA LEU A 607 -6.29 27.12 14.54
C LEU A 607 -7.00 27.03 13.19
N VAL A 608 -8.33 27.03 13.20
CA VAL A 608 -9.16 27.31 12.03
C VAL A 608 -9.69 28.73 12.15
N GLY A 609 -9.21 29.63 11.28
CA GLY A 609 -9.48 31.06 11.34
C GLY A 609 -10.94 31.44 11.14
N GLN A 610 -11.29 32.69 11.45
CA GLN A 610 -12.64 33.21 11.26
C GLN A 610 -13.03 33.16 9.79
N GLY A 611 -14.26 32.72 9.49
CA GLY A 611 -14.75 32.57 8.11
C GLY A 611 -14.11 31.44 7.31
N ALA A 612 -13.08 30.76 7.85
CA ALA A 612 -12.46 29.63 7.18
C ALA A 612 -13.41 28.41 7.19
N SER A 613 -13.28 27.53 6.20
CA SER A 613 -14.08 26.31 6.09
C SER A 613 -13.22 25.12 5.66
N ILE A 614 -13.36 23.99 6.34
CA ILE A 614 -12.83 22.69 5.88
C ILE A 614 -14.01 21.81 5.52
N VAL A 615 -14.06 21.33 4.27
CA VAL A 615 -15.17 20.52 3.74
C VAL A 615 -14.62 19.21 3.19
N THR A 616 -15.08 18.08 3.73
CA THR A 616 -14.73 16.74 3.22
C THR A 616 -15.84 16.15 2.35
N ASP A 617 -15.55 15.00 1.73
CA ASP A 617 -16.57 14.19 1.09
C ASP A 617 -17.59 13.63 2.10
N PRO A 618 -18.81 13.29 1.63
CA PRO A 618 -19.77 12.53 2.40
C PRO A 618 -19.16 11.27 3.04
N GLY A 619 -19.38 11.09 4.35
CA GLY A 619 -18.79 10.01 5.14
C GLY A 619 -17.31 10.23 5.48
N GLY A 620 -16.73 11.38 5.14
CA GLY A 620 -15.35 11.74 5.39
C GLY A 620 -15.07 12.10 6.85
N SER A 621 -13.83 12.46 7.17
CA SER A 621 -13.47 12.86 8.54
C SER A 621 -12.51 14.05 8.63
N ILE A 622 -12.71 14.85 9.67
CA ILE A 622 -11.86 15.98 10.05
C ILE A 622 -11.36 15.75 11.48
N GLY A 623 -10.05 15.64 11.65
CA GLY A 623 -9.38 15.51 12.95
C GLY A 623 -8.47 16.70 13.22
N LEU A 624 -8.66 17.42 14.32
CA LEU A 624 -7.75 18.48 14.76
C LEU A 624 -7.17 18.11 16.13
N GLY A 625 -5.85 18.07 16.25
CA GLY A 625 -5.16 17.59 17.45
C GLY A 625 -4.06 18.52 17.93
N SER A 626 -4.06 18.90 19.21
CA SER A 626 -2.95 19.65 19.82
C SER A 626 -2.90 19.44 21.33
N PRO A 627 -1.76 19.01 21.91
CA PRO A 627 -1.65 18.91 23.37
C PRO A 627 -1.86 20.25 24.09
N ALA A 628 -1.73 21.39 23.40
CA ALA A 628 -1.92 22.72 23.96
C ALA A 628 -3.33 23.26 23.74
N GLN A 629 -3.74 23.48 22.50
CA GLN A 629 -5.04 24.09 22.20
C GLN A 629 -5.49 23.80 20.78
N VAL A 630 -6.77 23.44 20.63
CA VAL A 630 -7.47 23.39 19.33
C VAL A 630 -8.51 24.49 19.31
N THR A 631 -8.43 25.41 18.34
CA THR A 631 -9.36 26.54 18.21
C THR A 631 -10.05 26.52 16.84
N VAL A 632 -11.37 26.60 16.82
CA VAL A 632 -12.18 26.70 15.59
C VAL A 632 -13.03 27.96 15.65
N LEU A 633 -12.78 28.90 14.74
CA LEU A 633 -13.53 30.15 14.57
C LEU A 633 -14.38 30.17 13.28
N GLY A 634 -14.26 29.13 12.46
CA GLY A 634 -14.98 28.96 11.20
C GLY A 634 -15.77 27.64 11.16
N SER A 635 -15.89 27.05 9.98
CA SER A 635 -16.74 25.87 9.75
C SER A 635 -15.95 24.60 9.47
N LEU A 636 -16.38 23.49 10.06
CA LEU A 636 -15.93 22.13 9.72
C LEU A 636 -17.14 21.35 9.22
N VAL A 637 -17.08 20.83 8.00
CA VAL A 637 -18.21 20.20 7.31
C VAL A 637 -17.80 18.80 6.83
N ALA A 638 -18.34 17.76 7.47
CA ALA A 638 -18.11 16.36 7.15
C ALA A 638 -19.47 15.60 7.09
N PRO A 639 -20.23 15.74 5.99
CA PRO A 639 -21.63 15.26 5.93
C PRO A 639 -21.74 13.75 6.17
N GLY A 640 -22.50 13.34 7.18
CA GLY A 640 -22.61 11.96 7.66
C GLY A 640 -21.29 11.30 8.07
N GLY A 641 -20.29 12.13 8.37
CA GLY A 641 -18.91 11.75 8.66
C GLY A 641 -18.52 11.96 10.12
N ALA A 642 -17.24 12.24 10.38
CA ALA A 642 -16.72 12.44 11.73
C ALA A 642 -15.90 13.71 11.88
N ILE A 643 -16.11 14.46 12.95
CA ILE A 643 -15.31 15.62 13.35
C ILE A 643 -14.78 15.36 14.75
N THR A 644 -13.45 15.33 14.93
CA THR A 644 -12.83 15.19 16.25
C THR A 644 -11.88 16.34 16.52
N LEU A 645 -12.13 17.07 17.60
CA LEU A 645 -11.29 18.14 18.11
C LEU A 645 -10.72 17.70 19.45
N SER A 646 -9.41 17.51 19.51
CA SER A 646 -8.77 16.91 20.67
C SER A 646 -7.58 17.73 21.15
N ALA A 647 -7.66 18.12 22.42
CA ALA A 647 -6.51 18.60 23.15
C ALA A 647 -5.84 17.50 23.99
N ASP A 648 -6.26 16.24 23.86
CA ASP A 648 -5.72 15.15 24.68
C ASP A 648 -4.20 15.00 24.55
N SER A 649 -3.54 14.60 25.62
CA SER A 649 -2.08 14.55 25.71
C SER A 649 -1.57 13.34 26.48
N GLN A 650 -2.44 12.68 27.25
CA GLN A 650 -2.09 11.50 28.04
C GLN A 650 -1.97 10.25 27.15
N PRO A 651 -1.08 9.31 27.50
CA PRO A 651 -0.95 8.05 26.78
C PRO A 651 -2.27 7.29 26.67
N ASN A 652 -2.56 6.78 25.47
CA ASN A 652 -3.80 6.03 25.16
C ASN A 652 -5.09 6.82 25.35
N SER A 653 -5.06 8.15 25.22
CA SER A 653 -6.31 8.92 25.26
C SER A 653 -7.21 8.51 24.08
N PRO A 654 -8.49 8.20 24.32
CA PRO A 654 -9.37 7.62 23.30
C PRO A 654 -9.65 8.55 22.12
N TYR A 655 -9.39 9.85 22.28
CA TYR A 655 -9.65 10.86 21.25
C TYR A 655 -8.38 11.56 20.75
N ALA A 656 -7.18 11.12 21.15
CA ALA A 656 -5.94 11.62 20.57
C ALA A 656 -5.90 11.34 19.06
N GLN A 657 -5.46 12.33 18.28
CA GLN A 657 -5.46 12.20 16.82
C GLN A 657 -4.23 11.44 16.33
N SER A 658 -4.37 10.71 15.21
CA SER A 658 -3.23 10.01 14.59
C SER A 658 -2.12 11.00 14.23
N GLY A 659 -0.91 10.75 14.74
CA GLY A 659 0.25 11.63 14.54
C GLY A 659 0.48 12.67 15.64
N GLN A 660 -0.42 12.78 16.60
CA GLN A 660 -0.20 13.54 17.83
C GLN A 660 0.70 12.76 18.77
N PHE A 661 1.68 13.44 19.38
CA PHE A 661 2.56 12.81 20.35
C PHE A 661 1.97 12.86 21.76
N ASP A 662 2.03 11.71 22.45
CA ASP A 662 1.66 11.55 23.85
C ASP A 662 2.68 12.29 24.74
N SER A 663 2.40 13.55 25.01
CA SER A 663 3.30 14.44 25.77
C SER A 663 3.00 14.46 27.26
N GLY A 664 1.81 14.05 27.70
CA GLY A 664 1.32 14.31 29.06
C GLY A 664 1.26 15.80 29.43
N TYR A 665 1.31 16.69 28.42
CA TYR A 665 1.38 18.13 28.61
C TYR A 665 0.09 18.69 29.22
N THR A 666 0.25 19.51 30.27
CA THR A 666 -0.86 20.18 30.95
C THR A 666 -0.50 21.64 31.24
N ASN A 667 -1.44 22.56 31.01
CA ASN A 667 -1.32 23.95 31.42
C ASN A 667 -2.71 24.52 31.75
N ALA A 668 -2.76 25.71 32.38
CA ALA A 668 -4.02 26.34 32.76
C ALA A 668 -4.84 26.88 31.57
N GLY A 669 -4.24 27.03 30.39
CA GLY A 669 -4.87 27.55 29.18
C GLY A 669 -5.27 26.46 28.18
N LYS A 670 -5.14 25.19 28.56
CA LYS A 670 -5.34 24.05 27.68
C LYS A 670 -6.82 23.95 27.36
N SER A 671 -7.17 23.91 26.07
CA SER A 671 -8.57 23.85 25.69
C SER A 671 -8.85 23.35 24.27
N VAL A 672 -10.04 22.80 24.10
CA VAL A 672 -10.77 22.85 22.81
C VAL A 672 -11.72 24.04 22.83
N TRP A 673 -11.56 24.96 21.88
CA TRP A 673 -12.29 26.24 21.83
C TRP A 673 -13.07 26.41 20.52
N ILE A 674 -14.38 26.60 20.63
CA ILE A 674 -15.31 26.83 19.52
C ILE A 674 -15.84 28.26 19.60
N GLY A 675 -15.53 29.06 18.58
CA GLY A 675 -15.89 30.47 18.45
C GLY A 675 -17.38 30.69 18.24
N SER A 676 -17.86 31.92 18.47
CA SER A 676 -19.29 32.28 18.35
C SER A 676 -19.88 32.09 16.95
N ASP A 677 -19.07 32.12 15.91
CA ASP A 677 -19.52 31.95 14.52
C ASP A 677 -19.21 30.54 13.97
N ALA A 678 -18.67 29.65 14.82
CA ALA A 678 -18.17 28.36 14.36
C ALA A 678 -19.31 27.35 14.17
N VAL A 679 -19.20 26.56 13.09
CA VAL A 679 -20.15 25.50 12.74
C VAL A 679 -19.43 24.18 12.60
N LEU A 680 -19.84 23.18 13.35
CA LEU A 680 -19.42 21.79 13.19
C LEU A 680 -20.59 21.00 12.60
N ASP A 681 -20.53 20.68 11.31
CA ASP A 681 -21.61 20.05 10.56
C ASP A 681 -21.23 18.62 10.15
N GLY A 682 -21.76 17.65 10.88
CA GLY A 682 -21.74 16.23 10.57
C GLY A 682 -23.10 15.71 10.08
N SER A 683 -24.02 16.59 9.66
CA SER A 683 -25.40 16.19 9.32
C SER A 683 -25.46 15.17 8.18
N GLY A 684 -26.46 14.30 8.22
CA GLY A 684 -26.68 13.24 7.26
C GLY A 684 -26.94 13.77 5.85
N VAL A 685 -26.59 12.98 4.84
CA VAL A 685 -26.70 13.37 3.42
C VAL A 685 -27.23 12.23 2.56
N ALA A 686 -28.09 12.57 1.59
CA ALA A 686 -28.58 11.63 0.59
C ALA A 686 -27.71 11.68 -0.67
N LEU A 687 -27.31 10.52 -1.16
CA LEU A 687 -26.45 10.34 -2.33
C LEU A 687 -27.19 9.54 -3.39
N THR A 688 -27.44 10.14 -4.54
CA THR A 688 -28.03 9.48 -5.71
C THR A 688 -26.96 8.67 -6.45
N ASN A 689 -27.29 7.46 -6.90
CA ASN A 689 -26.43 6.64 -7.74
C ASN A 689 -26.62 7.02 -9.22
N PRO A 690 -25.63 7.67 -9.87
CA PRO A 690 -25.75 8.02 -11.29
C PRO A 690 -25.56 6.83 -12.24
N LEU A 691 -25.06 5.70 -11.75
CA LEU A 691 -24.80 4.48 -12.53
C LEU A 691 -25.92 3.44 -12.38
N ALA A 692 -27.13 3.86 -11.95
CA ALA A 692 -28.29 2.99 -11.83
C ALA A 692 -28.64 2.31 -13.16
N ALA A 693 -28.74 0.97 -13.16
CA ALA A 693 -29.07 0.21 -14.36
C ALA A 693 -30.52 0.48 -14.83
N PRO A 694 -30.78 0.60 -16.15
CA PRO A 694 -32.14 0.71 -16.66
C PRO A 694 -32.97 -0.53 -16.33
N VAL A 695 -34.22 -0.32 -15.94
CA VAL A 695 -35.16 -1.40 -15.56
C VAL A 695 -36.36 -1.40 -16.49
N LYS A 696 -36.84 -2.61 -16.83
CA LYS A 696 -38.07 -2.78 -17.61
C LYS A 696 -39.28 -2.70 -16.68
N THR A 697 -40.18 -1.77 -16.98
CA THR A 697 -41.48 -1.65 -16.32
C THR A 697 -42.57 -1.87 -17.38
N GLY A 698 -43.09 -3.10 -17.46
CA GLY A 698 -43.94 -3.53 -18.56
C GLY A 698 -43.21 -3.50 -19.91
N THR A 699 -43.71 -2.72 -20.86
CA THR A 699 -43.10 -2.51 -22.19
C THR A 699 -42.15 -1.31 -22.25
N THR A 700 -42.03 -0.54 -21.16
CA THR A 700 -41.20 0.67 -21.10
C THR A 700 -39.91 0.41 -20.34
N THR A 701 -38.83 1.10 -20.73
CA THR A 701 -37.57 1.09 -19.98
C THR A 701 -37.47 2.42 -19.24
N ALA A 702 -37.27 2.37 -17.94
CA ALA A 702 -37.10 3.54 -17.08
C ALA A 702 -35.78 3.42 -16.30
N MET A 703 -35.22 4.56 -15.91
CA MET A 703 -34.03 4.60 -15.06
C MET A 703 -34.48 4.94 -13.64
N PRO A 704 -34.41 3.99 -12.68
CA PRO A 704 -34.86 4.23 -11.33
C PRO A 704 -33.92 5.19 -10.61
N VAL A 705 -34.46 6.09 -9.79
CA VAL A 705 -33.67 6.95 -8.90
C VAL A 705 -33.25 6.14 -7.69
N THR A 706 -32.08 5.54 -7.75
CA THR A 706 -31.51 4.77 -6.63
C THR A 706 -30.45 5.58 -5.89
N GLY A 707 -30.14 5.19 -4.66
CA GLY A 707 -29.15 5.91 -3.85
C GLY A 707 -29.06 5.36 -2.43
N LYS A 708 -28.38 6.12 -1.57
CA LYS A 708 -28.21 5.81 -0.15
C LYS A 708 -28.35 7.09 0.69
N VAL A 709 -28.83 6.94 1.92
CA VAL A 709 -28.83 8.02 2.92
C VAL A 709 -27.77 7.70 3.95
N LEU A 710 -26.81 8.61 4.15
CA LEU A 710 -25.86 8.54 5.25
C LEU A 710 -26.49 9.13 6.51
N PRO A 711 -26.38 8.46 7.67
CA PRO A 711 -26.88 8.99 8.94
C PRO A 711 -26.16 10.25 9.37
N GLY A 712 -26.72 10.92 10.38
CA GLY A 712 -25.98 11.94 11.10
C GLY A 712 -24.66 11.37 11.63
N GLY A 713 -23.60 12.17 11.54
CA GLY A 713 -22.23 11.81 11.82
C GLY A 713 -21.87 11.84 13.31
N SER A 714 -20.58 12.00 13.61
CA SER A 714 -20.09 12.14 14.98
C SER A 714 -19.29 13.43 15.14
N VAL A 715 -19.53 14.13 16.25
CA VAL A 715 -18.70 15.26 16.69
C VAL A 715 -18.16 14.95 18.08
N VAL A 716 -16.84 15.01 18.23
CA VAL A 716 -16.15 14.77 19.49
C VAL A 716 -15.30 15.99 19.85
N LEU A 717 -15.52 16.54 21.04
CA LEU A 717 -14.67 17.57 21.64
C LEU A 717 -14.04 16.99 22.90
N SER A 718 -12.72 16.87 22.94
CA SER A 718 -12.00 16.25 24.06
C SER A 718 -10.84 17.09 24.56
N ASP A 719 -10.74 17.23 25.89
CA ASP A 719 -9.56 17.69 26.58
C ASP A 719 -9.39 16.95 27.93
N ASP A 720 -8.42 16.03 27.97
CA ASP A 720 -8.10 15.18 29.13
C ASP A 720 -7.56 15.90 30.38
N SER A 721 -7.18 17.18 30.28
CA SER A 721 -6.58 17.93 31.40
C SER A 721 -6.84 19.44 31.36
N GLY A 722 -7.76 19.88 30.51
CA GLY A 722 -8.11 21.26 30.24
C GLY A 722 -9.60 21.47 30.04
N TYR A 723 -9.96 22.44 29.21
CA TYR A 723 -11.33 22.94 29.06
C TYR A 723 -11.93 22.60 27.69
N VAL A 724 -13.23 22.34 27.66
CA VAL A 724 -14.00 22.38 26.42
C VAL A 724 -14.91 23.60 26.46
N VAL A 725 -14.78 24.49 25.48
CA VAL A 725 -15.49 25.77 25.39
C VAL A 725 -16.21 25.87 24.06
N ALA A 726 -17.51 26.12 24.09
CA ALA A 726 -18.32 26.49 22.93
C ALA A 726 -19.11 27.76 23.26
N GLN A 727 -18.82 28.83 22.52
CA GLN A 727 -19.38 30.15 22.78
C GLN A 727 -20.81 30.30 22.26
N ALA A 728 -21.54 31.27 22.83
CA ALA A 728 -22.85 31.69 22.32
C ALA A 728 -22.79 31.98 20.81
N GLY A 729 -23.69 31.34 20.06
CA GLY A 729 -23.77 31.44 18.60
C GLY A 729 -23.17 30.25 17.85
N SER A 730 -22.26 29.50 18.47
CA SER A 730 -21.70 28.29 17.86
C SER A 730 -22.78 27.23 17.61
N ARG A 731 -22.59 26.39 16.59
CA ARG A 731 -23.54 25.31 16.22
C ARG A 731 -22.81 24.00 15.98
N ILE A 732 -23.33 22.93 16.56
CA ILE A 732 -22.92 21.55 16.31
C ILE A 732 -24.13 20.79 15.79
N ASP A 733 -24.07 20.29 14.56
CA ASP A 733 -25.17 19.59 13.90
C ASP A 733 -24.77 18.18 13.47
N VAL A 734 -25.47 17.19 14.00
CA VAL A 734 -25.35 15.78 13.62
C VAL A 734 -26.72 15.20 13.28
N SER A 735 -27.65 16.03 12.79
CA SER A 735 -28.99 15.58 12.44
C SER A 735 -28.96 14.57 11.28
N GLY A 736 -29.83 13.57 11.31
CA GLY A 736 -30.09 12.68 10.19
C GLY A 736 -30.81 13.40 9.05
N THR A 737 -30.99 12.70 7.93
CA THR A 737 -31.68 13.26 6.76
C THR A 737 -32.65 12.25 6.15
N SER A 738 -33.42 12.68 5.16
CA SER A 738 -34.30 11.82 4.39
C SER A 738 -34.35 12.19 2.91
N ALA A 739 -34.55 11.19 2.07
CA ALA A 739 -34.74 11.34 0.63
C ALA A 739 -35.64 10.22 0.10
N ASN A 740 -36.24 10.44 -1.07
CA ASN A 740 -37.03 9.41 -1.73
C ASN A 740 -36.18 8.70 -2.79
N PHE A 741 -36.14 7.36 -2.75
CA PHE A 741 -35.49 6.52 -3.75
C PHE A 741 -36.47 5.49 -4.30
N ASP A 742 -36.34 5.16 -5.58
CA ASP A 742 -37.13 4.13 -6.24
C ASP A 742 -36.67 2.74 -5.78
N GLN A 743 -37.60 1.96 -5.26
CA GLN A 743 -37.37 0.57 -4.85
C GLN A 743 -38.28 -0.39 -5.60
N MET A 744 -37.75 -1.57 -5.92
CA MET A 744 -38.52 -2.64 -6.54
C MET A 744 -39.58 -3.16 -5.57
N GLN A 745 -40.83 -3.10 -6.01
CA GLN A 745 -41.99 -3.56 -5.28
C GLN A 745 -42.26 -5.04 -5.58
N ALA A 746 -43.05 -5.70 -4.74
CA ALA A 746 -43.42 -7.11 -4.92
C ALA A 746 -44.14 -7.40 -6.26
N ASN A 747 -44.76 -6.39 -6.88
CA ASN A 747 -45.41 -6.48 -8.18
C ASN A 747 -44.44 -6.34 -9.37
N GLY A 748 -43.13 -6.23 -9.13
CA GLY A 748 -42.09 -6.07 -10.16
C GLY A 748 -41.95 -4.65 -10.73
N THR A 749 -42.69 -3.66 -10.20
CA THR A 749 -42.56 -2.23 -10.57
C THR A 749 -41.66 -1.49 -9.59
N TYR A 750 -41.07 -0.38 -10.03
CA TYR A 750 -40.34 0.53 -9.14
C TYR A 750 -41.28 1.63 -8.66
N ALA A 751 -41.22 1.94 -7.37
CA ALA A 751 -41.97 3.03 -6.77
C ALA A 751 -41.07 3.82 -5.81
N SER A 752 -41.27 5.13 -5.81
CA SER A 752 -40.58 6.06 -4.92
C SER A 752 -40.94 5.76 -3.46
N GLN A 753 -39.94 5.47 -2.64
CA GLN A 753 -40.09 5.18 -1.21
C GLN A 753 -39.24 6.16 -0.40
N PRO A 754 -39.77 6.70 0.72
CA PRO A 754 -38.97 7.47 1.65
C PRO A 754 -37.92 6.59 2.32
N VAL A 755 -36.69 7.07 2.30
CA VAL A 755 -35.55 6.53 3.03
C VAL A 755 -35.05 7.63 3.96
N TRP A 756 -34.87 7.29 5.22
CA TRP A 756 -34.41 8.22 6.25
C TRP A 756 -33.27 7.60 7.04
N SER A 757 -32.61 8.42 7.84
CA SER A 757 -31.54 7.98 8.71
C SER A 757 -31.69 8.51 10.12
N ASP A 758 -31.01 7.84 11.04
CA ASP A 758 -30.89 8.26 12.42
C ASP A 758 -30.07 9.55 12.52
N ALA A 759 -30.24 10.24 13.65
CA ALA A 759 -29.30 11.27 14.07
C ALA A 759 -27.96 10.63 14.47
N GLY A 760 -26.93 11.47 14.50
CA GLY A 760 -25.59 11.12 14.90
C GLY A 760 -25.34 11.30 16.39
N SER A 761 -24.09 11.56 16.75
CA SER A 761 -23.66 11.70 18.16
C SER A 761 -22.78 12.92 18.39
N ILE A 762 -22.95 13.55 19.56
CA ILE A 762 -22.10 14.63 20.05
C ILE A 762 -21.50 14.17 21.37
N THR A 763 -20.18 14.11 21.44
CA THR A 763 -19.42 13.70 22.63
C THR A 763 -18.58 14.86 23.14
N LEU A 764 -18.74 15.18 24.42
CA LEU A 764 -18.01 16.24 25.11
C LEU A 764 -17.26 15.62 26.28
N ALA A 765 -15.92 15.63 26.22
CA ALA A 765 -15.04 15.12 27.26
C ALA A 765 -14.14 16.26 27.76
N ALA A 766 -14.35 16.71 28.98
CA ALA A 766 -13.56 17.78 29.59
C ALA A 766 -13.13 17.38 31.00
N SER A 767 -11.90 17.74 31.37
CA SER A 767 -11.34 17.41 32.68
C SER A 767 -11.43 18.56 33.68
N ASN A 768 -11.00 19.77 33.30
CA ASN A 768 -11.04 20.95 34.20
C ASN A 768 -12.37 21.70 34.14
N GLY A 769 -13.01 21.77 32.97
CA GLY A 769 -14.30 22.44 32.86
C GLY A 769 -14.93 22.37 31.48
N LEU A 770 -16.25 22.32 31.45
CA LEU A 770 -17.08 22.36 30.25
C LEU A 770 -17.91 23.66 30.27
N PHE A 771 -17.70 24.51 29.27
CA PHE A 771 -18.53 25.68 29.00
C PHE A 771 -19.22 25.49 27.64
N LEU A 772 -20.53 25.27 27.67
CA LEU A 772 -21.32 25.00 26.48
C LEU A 772 -22.48 25.99 26.39
N ASP A 773 -22.34 26.99 25.53
CA ASP A 773 -23.34 28.03 25.24
C ASP A 773 -23.75 28.01 23.74
N GLY A 774 -23.38 26.94 23.03
CA GLY A 774 -23.73 26.71 21.62
C GLY A 774 -25.03 25.93 21.41
N THR A 775 -25.52 25.92 20.16
CA THR A 775 -26.66 25.10 19.72
C THR A 775 -26.21 23.68 19.38
N LEU A 776 -26.90 22.67 19.91
CA LEU A 776 -26.69 21.26 19.58
C LEU A 776 -27.90 20.70 18.83
N ASP A 777 -27.72 20.31 17.57
CA ASP A 777 -28.75 19.72 16.71
C ASP A 777 -28.45 18.24 16.46
N ALA A 778 -29.40 17.38 16.79
CA ALA A 778 -29.32 15.93 16.61
C ALA A 778 -30.71 15.34 16.31
N HIS A 779 -31.36 15.90 15.29
CA HIS A 779 -32.71 15.46 14.89
C HIS A 779 -32.64 14.23 13.99
N ALA A 780 -33.59 13.31 14.13
CA ALA A 780 -33.69 12.17 13.21
C ALA A 780 -34.24 12.62 11.84
N GLY A 781 -33.87 11.93 10.76
CA GLY A 781 -34.22 12.31 9.39
C GLY A 781 -35.71 12.18 9.05
N ALA A 782 -36.47 11.43 9.85
CA ALA A 782 -37.92 11.30 9.82
C ALA A 782 -38.44 10.91 11.21
N ALA A 783 -39.75 11.04 11.46
CA ALA A 783 -40.35 10.69 12.75
C ALA A 783 -40.28 9.18 13.09
N GLN A 784 -40.01 8.35 12.08
CA GLN A 784 -39.88 6.90 12.18
C GLN A 784 -38.44 6.43 12.52
N ALA A 785 -37.47 7.35 12.50
CA ALA A 785 -36.06 7.11 12.77
C ALA A 785 -35.77 7.20 14.27
#